data_AF-A0A2G9S2K3-F1
#
_entry.id   AF-A0A2G9S2K3-F1
#
_cell.length_a   1.000
_cell.length_b   1.000
_cell.length_c   1.000
_cell.angle_alpha   90.00
_cell.angle_beta   90.00
_cell.angle_gamma   90.00
#
_symmetry.space_group_name_H-M   'P 1'
#
loop_
_entity.id
_entity.type
_entity.pdbx_description
1 polymer ?
#
loop_
_entity_poly.entity_id
_entity_poly.type
_entity_poly.pdbx_seq_one_letter_code
_entity_poly.pdbx_strand_id
1 'polypeptide(L)'
;MGRGLTPDYPLPTPPPKPKPTTPPKPRCAATSCFQGVRCTETESGFQCGPCPEGYTGNGIICTDTDECRLNPCFPGVRCINTIPGFRCESCPPGYTGPIVQGVGTTYARQNKQGSFRCGPCKSGFVGDQIKGCKAEKSCLNRVRNPCHASAQCIEEKGGEVTCICSVGWAGNGYLCARDTDIDGYPDEALLCSDPTCKKDNCIFVPNSGQEDTDKDGIGNSCDDDADGDGIMNEQDNCVLVANVNQKNSDQDIFGDACDNCRFKLNNDQRDTDNDGEGDACDDDMDGDDIDNDLVGDSCDTNQDRKKTLVILTDPMILFYYISDGDGHQDSTDNCPTVINSSQLDTDKDGLGDECDDDDDNDGIPDIIPPGPDNCRLVPNPGQEDDNSDGVGDICESDFDQDTVIDRIDVCPENAEITLTDFRAYQTVVLDPEGDAQIDPNWIVLNQGMEIVQTMNSDPGLAVGYTAFNGVDFEGTFHVNTVTDDDYAGFIFGYQDSSSFYVVMWKQTEQTYWQATPFRAVAEPGIQLKAVKSKTGPGEHLRNSLWHTGDTNDQVRLLWKDPRNVGWKDKVSYRWFLQHRPQDGYIRTRFYEGSELVADSGVTVDTTMRGGRLGVFCFSQENIIWSNLKYRCNGKLSIDSKIPEAADPKRKPSYI
;
A
#
# COMPACT_ATOMS: atom_id res chain seq x y z
N MET A 1 -1.76 -147.76 3.72
CA MET A 1 -3.05 -148.49 3.64
C MET A 1 -4.18 -147.51 3.90
N GLY A 2 -5.30 -147.66 3.19
CA GLY A 2 -6.67 -147.23 3.58
C GLY A 2 -6.88 -145.74 3.85
N ARG A 3 -7.61 -145.01 2.99
CA ARG A 3 -9.09 -144.94 2.91
C ARG A 3 -9.75 -144.51 4.23
N GLY A 4 -10.45 -143.37 4.16
CA GLY A 4 -11.85 -143.31 4.59
C GLY A 4 -12.21 -142.22 5.59
N LEU A 5 -13.08 -141.31 5.09
CA LEU A 5 -14.33 -140.84 5.71
C LEU A 5 -14.29 -139.72 6.78
N THR A 6 -14.89 -138.57 6.39
CA THR A 6 -15.98 -137.74 7.02
C THR A 6 -16.00 -137.47 8.53
N PRO A 7 -16.81 -136.51 9.05
CA PRO A 7 -17.26 -135.20 8.54
C PRO A 7 -17.21 -134.07 9.60
N ASP A 8 -17.54 -132.86 9.14
CA ASP A 8 -18.29 -131.77 9.81
C ASP A 8 -17.73 -130.94 11.00
N TYR A 9 -18.02 -129.61 10.87
CA TYR A 9 -18.19 -128.56 11.90
C TYR A 9 -16.96 -127.85 12.54
N PRO A 10 -17.11 -126.60 13.08
CA PRO A 10 -16.48 -125.41 12.49
C PRO A 10 -15.56 -124.59 13.42
N LEU A 11 -14.68 -123.76 12.80
CA LEU A 11 -14.01 -122.53 13.30
C LEU A 11 -13.17 -122.67 14.62
N PRO A 12 -12.29 -121.73 15.04
CA PRO A 12 -11.88 -120.44 14.45
C PRO A 12 -10.35 -120.12 14.53
N THR A 13 -10.01 -118.89 14.09
CA THR A 13 -8.88 -118.03 14.52
C THR A 13 -7.53 -118.12 13.73
N PRO A 14 -6.61 -117.14 13.87
CA PRO A 14 -6.35 -116.06 12.91
C PRO A 14 -4.82 -115.95 12.62
N PRO A 15 -4.22 -114.74 12.67
CA PRO A 15 -3.71 -113.84 11.61
C PRO A 15 -2.19 -114.16 11.31
N PRO A 16 -1.31 -113.38 10.61
CA PRO A 16 -1.29 -111.92 10.47
C PRO A 16 -0.53 -111.25 9.28
N LYS A 17 -0.53 -109.91 9.39
CA LYS A 17 0.44 -108.87 8.97
C LYS A 17 0.37 -108.24 7.56
N PRO A 18 0.63 -106.91 7.51
CA PRO A 18 0.08 -105.99 6.53
C PRO A 18 1.08 -105.65 5.41
N LYS A 19 0.55 -105.25 4.24
CA LYS A 19 1.32 -104.57 3.19
C LYS A 19 0.93 -103.08 3.13
N PRO A 20 1.87 -102.17 2.81
CA PRO A 20 1.65 -100.73 2.92
C PRO A 20 0.61 -100.26 1.89
N THR A 21 -0.46 -99.66 2.39
CA THR A 21 -1.36 -98.83 1.58
C THR A 21 -0.63 -97.56 1.19
N THR A 22 -0.29 -97.43 -0.09
CA THR A 22 0.19 -96.16 -0.66
C THR A 22 -0.87 -95.08 -0.38
N PRO A 23 -0.52 -93.94 0.25
CA PRO A 23 -1.49 -92.90 0.56
C PRO A 23 -2.21 -92.44 -0.71
N PRO A 24 -3.53 -92.17 -0.67
CA PRO A 24 -4.22 -91.65 -1.83
C PRO A 24 -3.56 -90.33 -2.25
N LYS A 25 -3.17 -90.24 -3.53
CA LYS A 25 -2.57 -89.03 -4.09
C LYS A 25 -3.50 -87.82 -3.80
N PRO A 26 -2.98 -86.68 -3.32
CA PRO A 26 -3.82 -85.53 -3.03
C PRO A 26 -4.47 -85.03 -4.32
N ARG A 27 -5.80 -85.04 -4.33
CA ARG A 27 -6.66 -84.64 -5.46
C ARG A 27 -7.14 -83.20 -5.30
N CYS A 28 -7.65 -82.61 -6.36
CA CYS A 28 -8.23 -81.28 -6.28
C CYS A 28 -9.51 -81.31 -5.42
N ALA A 29 -9.45 -80.68 -4.24
CA ALA A 29 -10.58 -80.40 -3.37
C ALA A 29 -10.94 -78.91 -3.44
N ALA A 30 -12.14 -78.54 -2.97
CA ALA A 30 -12.64 -77.16 -3.03
C ALA A 30 -11.73 -76.14 -2.30
N THR A 31 -10.89 -76.59 -1.36
CA THR A 31 -9.93 -75.78 -0.60
C THR A 31 -8.47 -76.02 -1.00
N SER A 32 -8.22 -76.76 -2.09
CA SER A 32 -6.86 -77.13 -2.50
C SER A 32 -6.09 -75.96 -3.14
N CYS A 33 -6.78 -75.08 -3.86
CA CYS A 33 -6.22 -73.86 -4.42
C CYS A 33 -6.98 -72.65 -3.90
N PHE A 34 -6.38 -71.47 -3.99
CA PHE A 34 -7.03 -70.22 -3.63
C PHE A 34 -8.35 -70.03 -4.39
N GLN A 35 -9.34 -69.39 -3.78
CA GLN A 35 -10.67 -69.24 -4.36
C GLN A 35 -10.58 -68.53 -5.72
N GLY A 36 -11.07 -69.18 -6.79
CA GLY A 36 -10.98 -68.68 -8.17
C GLY A 36 -9.77 -69.18 -8.96
N VAL A 37 -8.80 -69.86 -8.33
CA VAL A 37 -7.64 -70.47 -9.01
C VAL A 37 -7.98 -71.87 -9.50
N ARG A 38 -7.65 -72.15 -10.77
CA ARG A 38 -7.87 -73.47 -11.39
C ARG A 38 -6.91 -74.50 -10.79
N CYS A 39 -7.47 -75.56 -10.21
CA CYS A 39 -6.73 -76.73 -9.77
C CYS A 39 -6.64 -77.78 -10.89
N THR A 40 -5.46 -78.31 -11.14
CA THR A 40 -5.22 -79.39 -12.11
C THR A 40 -4.54 -80.57 -11.43
N GLU A 41 -5.07 -81.78 -11.60
CA GLU A 41 -4.44 -83.00 -11.11
C GLU A 41 -3.30 -83.44 -12.04
N THR A 42 -2.14 -83.73 -11.46
CA THR A 42 -0.92 -84.18 -12.13
C THR A 42 -0.49 -85.55 -11.59
N GLU A 43 0.48 -86.20 -12.25
CA GLU A 43 0.93 -87.53 -11.83
C GLU A 43 1.52 -87.56 -10.40
N SER A 44 1.99 -86.41 -9.90
CA SER A 44 2.60 -86.22 -8.58
C SER A 44 1.69 -85.60 -7.52
N GLY A 45 0.44 -85.20 -7.83
CA GLY A 45 -0.48 -84.55 -6.89
C GLY A 45 -1.42 -83.58 -7.58
N PHE A 46 -1.81 -82.50 -6.92
CA PHE A 46 -2.52 -81.38 -7.56
C PHE A 46 -1.58 -80.17 -7.72
N GLN A 47 -1.81 -79.38 -8.76
CA GLN A 47 -1.10 -78.14 -9.02
C GLN A 47 -2.12 -77.02 -9.23
N CYS A 48 -1.87 -75.86 -8.62
CA CYS A 48 -2.69 -74.68 -8.78
C CYS A 48 -2.15 -73.80 -9.90
N GLY A 49 -3.06 -73.21 -10.68
CA GLY A 49 -2.75 -72.16 -11.65
C GLY A 49 -2.28 -70.86 -10.98
N PRO A 50 -2.03 -69.80 -11.77
CA PRO A 50 -1.66 -68.49 -11.24
C PRO A 50 -2.79 -67.88 -10.39
N CYS A 51 -2.43 -66.99 -9.47
CA CYS A 51 -3.40 -66.22 -8.69
C CYS A 51 -4.27 -65.34 -9.59
N PRO A 52 -5.52 -65.03 -9.18
CA PRO A 52 -6.39 -64.13 -9.93
C PRO A 52 -5.79 -62.71 -10.00
N GLU A 53 -6.24 -61.90 -10.95
CA GLU A 53 -5.81 -60.50 -11.05
C GLU A 53 -6.08 -59.75 -9.73
N GLY A 54 -5.13 -58.91 -9.32
CA GLY A 54 -5.13 -58.25 -8.01
C GLY A 54 -4.49 -59.07 -6.89
N TYR A 55 -4.09 -60.32 -7.14
CA TYR A 55 -3.40 -61.16 -6.16
C TYR A 55 -2.04 -61.65 -6.66
N THR A 56 -1.12 -61.86 -5.73
CA THR A 56 0.20 -62.44 -5.98
C THR A 56 0.45 -63.64 -5.07
N GLY A 57 1.15 -64.66 -5.56
CA GLY A 57 1.40 -65.88 -4.81
C GLY A 57 1.58 -67.12 -5.69
N ASN A 58 1.53 -68.29 -5.06
CA ASN A 58 1.84 -69.58 -5.71
C ASN A 58 0.58 -70.37 -6.14
N GLY A 59 -0.59 -69.73 -6.18
CA GLY A 59 -1.87 -70.34 -6.54
C GLY A 59 -2.56 -71.14 -5.43
N ILE A 60 -1.81 -71.56 -4.40
CA ILE A 60 -2.35 -72.15 -3.16
C ILE A 60 -2.60 -71.04 -2.15
N ILE A 61 -1.61 -70.17 -1.95
CA ILE A 61 -1.69 -68.97 -1.12
C ILE A 61 -1.56 -67.77 -2.07
N CYS A 62 -2.62 -66.97 -2.14
CA CYS A 62 -2.64 -65.73 -2.90
C CYS A 62 -2.94 -64.57 -1.93
N THR A 63 -2.08 -63.58 -1.92
CA THR A 63 -2.24 -62.36 -1.10
C THR A 63 -2.55 -61.18 -2.00
N ASP A 64 -3.32 -60.24 -1.48
CA ASP A 64 -3.66 -59.02 -2.19
C ASP A 64 -2.40 -58.25 -2.64
N THR A 65 -2.45 -57.71 -3.86
CA THR A 65 -1.35 -56.95 -4.44
C THR A 65 -1.61 -55.48 -4.23
N ASP A 66 -0.73 -54.81 -3.50
CA ASP A 66 -0.86 -53.37 -3.28
C ASP A 66 -0.49 -52.59 -4.55
N GLU A 67 -1.49 -52.27 -5.39
CA GLU A 67 -1.27 -51.53 -6.62
C GLU A 67 -0.97 -50.04 -6.38
N CYS A 68 -1.25 -49.51 -5.18
CA CYS A 68 -0.94 -48.12 -4.83
C CYS A 68 0.56 -47.83 -4.83
N ARG A 69 1.41 -48.85 -4.66
CA ARG A 69 2.88 -48.72 -4.77
C ARG A 69 3.36 -48.31 -6.15
N LEU A 70 2.51 -48.43 -7.18
CA LEU A 70 2.82 -48.03 -8.55
C LEU A 70 2.47 -46.56 -8.82
N ASN A 71 2.02 -45.82 -7.80
CA ASN A 71 1.53 -44.45 -7.86
C ASN A 71 0.54 -44.24 -9.02
N PRO A 72 -0.62 -44.93 -9.00
CA PRO A 72 -1.62 -44.78 -10.03
C PRO A 72 -2.49 -43.52 -9.88
N CYS A 73 -2.46 -42.86 -8.72
CA CYS A 73 -3.22 -41.63 -8.45
C CYS A 73 -2.40 -40.37 -8.70
N PHE A 74 -3.08 -39.23 -8.88
CA PHE A 74 -2.44 -37.93 -9.08
C PHE A 74 -1.58 -37.54 -7.86
N PRO A 75 -0.42 -36.86 -8.02
CA PRO A 75 0.38 -36.41 -6.88
C PRO A 75 -0.45 -35.61 -5.86
N GLY A 76 -0.43 -36.01 -4.59
CA GLY A 76 -1.24 -35.41 -3.54
C GLY A 76 -2.66 -36.00 -3.38
N VAL A 77 -3.12 -36.86 -4.29
CA VAL A 77 -4.37 -37.63 -4.14
C VAL A 77 -4.10 -38.94 -3.42
N ARG A 78 -4.93 -39.25 -2.42
CA ARG A 78 -4.81 -40.48 -1.64
C ARG A 78 -5.21 -41.70 -2.48
N CYS A 79 -4.29 -42.66 -2.58
CA CYS A 79 -4.56 -43.99 -3.14
C CYS A 79 -5.04 -44.94 -2.05
N ILE A 80 -6.12 -45.68 -2.32
CA ILE A 80 -6.68 -46.68 -1.41
C ILE A 80 -6.51 -48.05 -2.05
N ASN A 81 -5.70 -48.89 -1.44
CA ASN A 81 -5.59 -50.30 -1.82
C ASN A 81 -6.83 -51.06 -1.35
N THR A 82 -7.42 -51.87 -2.23
CA THR A 82 -8.68 -52.61 -2.02
C THR A 82 -8.46 -54.09 -2.28
N ILE A 83 -9.29 -54.97 -1.72
CA ILE A 83 -9.14 -56.41 -1.91
C ILE A 83 -10.31 -56.93 -2.77
N PRO A 84 -10.13 -57.22 -4.08
CA PRO A 84 -8.94 -56.95 -4.92
C PRO A 84 -8.94 -55.58 -5.61
N GLY A 85 -7.74 -55.02 -5.85
CA GLY A 85 -7.49 -53.86 -6.72
C GLY A 85 -7.18 -52.56 -5.99
N PHE A 86 -7.36 -51.41 -6.63
CA PHE A 86 -7.19 -50.10 -6.00
C PHE A 86 -8.24 -49.10 -6.45
N ARG A 87 -8.38 -48.02 -5.69
CA ARG A 87 -9.13 -46.82 -6.10
C ARG A 87 -8.40 -45.56 -5.67
N CYS A 88 -8.44 -44.56 -6.54
CA CYS A 88 -8.03 -43.20 -6.22
C CYS A 88 -9.21 -42.40 -5.67
N GLU A 89 -8.94 -41.46 -4.77
CA GLU A 89 -9.94 -40.47 -4.38
C GLU A 89 -10.16 -39.41 -5.48
N SER A 90 -11.16 -38.57 -5.27
CA SER A 90 -11.48 -37.45 -6.17
C SER A 90 -10.28 -36.51 -6.33
N CYS A 91 -10.22 -35.82 -7.47
CA CYS A 91 -9.20 -34.81 -7.70
C CYS A 91 -9.28 -33.69 -6.63
N PRO A 92 -8.16 -33.03 -6.30
CA PRO A 92 -8.15 -31.92 -5.35
C PRO A 92 -9.06 -30.76 -5.79
N PRO A 93 -9.47 -29.86 -4.87
CA PRO A 93 -10.26 -28.67 -5.21
C PRO A 93 -9.65 -27.90 -6.40
N GLY A 94 -10.48 -27.56 -7.39
CA GLY A 94 -10.06 -26.90 -8.63
C GLY A 94 -9.76 -27.83 -9.81
N TYR A 95 -9.67 -29.14 -9.57
CA TYR A 95 -9.43 -30.15 -10.61
C TYR A 95 -10.67 -31.02 -10.84
N THR A 96 -10.92 -31.46 -12.08
CA THR A 96 -11.96 -32.44 -12.39
C THR A 96 -11.39 -33.57 -13.22
N GLY A 97 -11.60 -34.81 -12.78
CA GLY A 97 -11.14 -36.00 -13.50
C GLY A 97 -11.97 -37.23 -13.12
N PRO A 98 -11.94 -38.28 -13.96
CA PRO A 98 -12.61 -39.53 -13.64
C PRO A 98 -11.97 -40.19 -12.41
N ILE A 99 -12.79 -40.86 -11.60
CA ILE A 99 -12.28 -41.72 -10.50
C ILE A 99 -11.61 -42.93 -11.13
N VAL A 100 -10.31 -43.09 -10.89
CA VAL A 100 -9.55 -44.25 -11.37
C VAL A 100 -9.67 -45.36 -10.34
N GLN A 101 -10.23 -46.49 -10.77
CA GLN A 101 -10.29 -47.72 -9.98
C GLN A 101 -10.12 -48.91 -10.91
N GLY A 102 -9.44 -49.95 -10.44
CA GLY A 102 -9.21 -51.14 -11.24
C GLY A 102 -8.44 -52.21 -10.47
N VAL A 103 -8.27 -53.36 -11.10
CA VAL A 103 -7.66 -54.53 -10.47
C VAL A 103 -6.38 -54.91 -11.23
N GLY A 104 -5.31 -55.20 -10.50
CA GLY A 104 -4.06 -55.69 -11.06
C GLY A 104 -3.07 -54.60 -11.48
N THR A 105 -1.79 -54.96 -11.42
CA THR A 105 -0.67 -54.04 -11.64
C THR A 105 -0.55 -53.53 -13.09
N THR A 106 -1.01 -54.30 -14.07
CA THR A 106 -1.06 -53.89 -15.48
C THR A 106 -2.04 -52.73 -15.67
N TYR A 107 -3.22 -52.83 -15.06
CA TYR A 107 -4.22 -51.78 -15.11
C TYR A 107 -3.73 -50.50 -14.42
N ALA A 108 -3.13 -50.64 -13.23
CA ALA A 108 -2.56 -49.54 -12.45
C ALA A 108 -1.42 -48.80 -13.17
N ARG A 109 -0.63 -49.48 -14.01
CA ARG A 109 0.43 -48.83 -14.82
C ARG A 109 -0.10 -48.06 -16.01
N GLN A 110 -1.15 -48.58 -16.66
CA GLN A 110 -1.68 -48.03 -17.91
C GLN A 110 -2.71 -46.92 -17.68
N ASN A 111 -3.44 -46.98 -16.56
CA ASN A 111 -4.53 -46.06 -16.26
C ASN A 111 -4.17 -45.26 -15.00
N LYS A 112 -3.31 -44.25 -15.18
CA LYS A 112 -2.95 -43.32 -14.11
C LYS A 112 -3.88 -42.10 -14.11
N GLN A 113 -4.31 -41.67 -12.93
CA GLN A 113 -5.07 -40.42 -12.74
C GLN A 113 -4.12 -39.24 -13.05
N GLY A 114 -4.14 -38.78 -14.31
CA GLY A 114 -3.22 -37.75 -14.82
C GLY A 114 -2.68 -37.99 -16.25
N SER A 115 -2.98 -39.11 -16.91
CA SER A 115 -2.63 -39.32 -18.33
C SER A 115 -3.56 -38.59 -19.32
N PHE A 116 -4.55 -37.84 -18.83
CA PHE A 116 -5.39 -36.96 -19.63
C PHE A 116 -4.82 -35.53 -19.57
N ARG A 117 -4.44 -34.97 -20.73
CA ARG A 117 -4.27 -33.51 -20.85
C ARG A 117 -5.59 -32.87 -20.42
N CYS A 118 -5.58 -32.08 -19.35
CA CYS A 118 -6.74 -31.28 -19.00
C CYS A 118 -7.03 -30.33 -20.17
N GLY A 119 -8.31 -30.14 -20.51
CA GLY A 119 -8.72 -29.09 -21.44
C GLY A 119 -8.36 -27.70 -20.91
N PRO A 120 -8.57 -26.63 -21.69
CA PRO A 120 -8.43 -25.26 -21.19
C PRO A 120 -9.31 -25.05 -19.94
N CYS A 121 -8.93 -24.08 -19.09
CA CYS A 121 -9.73 -23.70 -17.93
C CYS A 121 -11.18 -23.43 -18.33
N LYS A 122 -12.14 -23.81 -17.46
CA LYS A 122 -13.56 -23.54 -17.70
C LYS A 122 -13.77 -22.04 -17.85
N SER A 123 -14.75 -21.64 -18.66
CA SER A 123 -15.14 -20.23 -18.79
C SER A 123 -15.31 -19.57 -17.42
N GLY A 124 -14.57 -18.49 -17.16
CA GLY A 124 -14.50 -17.84 -15.83
C GLY A 124 -13.33 -18.28 -14.96
N PHE A 125 -12.38 -19.04 -15.49
CA PHE A 125 -11.13 -19.42 -14.82
C PHE A 125 -9.94 -19.20 -15.77
N VAL A 126 -8.82 -18.71 -15.24
CA VAL A 126 -7.56 -18.45 -15.95
C VAL A 126 -6.41 -19.25 -15.33
N GLY A 127 -5.39 -19.57 -16.11
CA GLY A 127 -4.23 -20.35 -15.66
C GLY A 127 -3.84 -21.44 -16.65
N ASP A 128 -2.90 -22.30 -16.23
CA ASP A 128 -2.32 -23.33 -17.09
C ASP A 128 -2.31 -24.72 -16.43
N GLN A 129 -1.73 -25.70 -17.12
CA GLN A 129 -1.71 -27.10 -16.72
C GLN A 129 -0.70 -27.41 -15.58
N ILE A 130 0.15 -26.45 -15.21
CA ILE A 130 1.24 -26.55 -14.24
C ILE A 130 0.91 -25.76 -12.97
N LYS A 131 0.42 -24.52 -13.12
CA LYS A 131 0.02 -23.58 -12.06
C LYS A 131 -1.43 -23.77 -11.61
N GLY A 132 -2.28 -24.43 -12.41
CA GLY A 132 -3.70 -24.68 -12.11
C GLY A 132 -4.63 -23.53 -12.54
N CYS A 133 -5.94 -23.80 -12.54
CA CYS A 133 -6.96 -22.82 -12.92
C CYS A 133 -7.47 -22.02 -11.70
N LYS A 134 -7.25 -20.70 -11.68
CA LYS A 134 -7.83 -19.76 -10.71
C LYS A 134 -9.07 -19.07 -11.29
N ALA A 135 -10.00 -18.64 -10.44
CA ALA A 135 -11.15 -17.86 -10.91
C ALA A 135 -10.64 -16.58 -11.59
N GLU A 136 -11.18 -16.28 -12.76
CA GLU A 136 -10.90 -15.06 -13.50
C GLU A 136 -11.47 -13.88 -12.71
N LYS A 137 -10.59 -13.04 -12.16
CA LYS A 137 -10.95 -11.79 -11.49
C LYS A 137 -11.08 -10.70 -12.57
N SER A 138 -12.10 -9.84 -12.47
CA SER A 138 -12.22 -8.66 -13.33
C SER A 138 -13.16 -7.64 -12.70
N CYS A 139 -12.82 -6.36 -12.84
CA CYS A 139 -13.65 -5.24 -12.40
C CYS A 139 -14.82 -4.96 -13.34
N LEU A 140 -14.65 -5.22 -14.64
CA LEU A 140 -15.68 -4.98 -15.67
C LEU A 140 -16.91 -5.87 -15.50
N ASN A 141 -16.73 -7.09 -14.99
CA ASN A 141 -17.80 -8.06 -14.85
C ASN A 141 -18.19 -8.26 -13.38
N ARG A 142 -19.40 -7.80 -13.00
CA ARG A 142 -19.93 -7.92 -11.63
C ARG A 142 -19.92 -9.33 -11.04
N VAL A 143 -20.04 -10.38 -11.85
CA VAL A 143 -20.03 -11.78 -11.36
C VAL A 143 -18.61 -12.25 -11.03
N ARG A 144 -17.59 -11.59 -11.60
CA ARG A 144 -16.16 -11.90 -11.46
C ARG A 144 -15.42 -10.87 -10.62
N ASN A 145 -16.08 -9.78 -10.24
CA ASN A 145 -15.51 -8.76 -9.36
C ASN A 145 -15.41 -9.35 -7.94
N PRO A 146 -14.18 -9.51 -7.42
CA PRO A 146 -13.96 -10.13 -6.12
C PRO A 146 -14.11 -9.15 -4.95
N CYS A 147 -14.21 -7.84 -5.22
CA CYS A 147 -14.20 -6.80 -4.20
C CYS A 147 -15.53 -6.69 -3.46
N HIS A 148 -15.48 -6.10 -2.26
CA HIS A 148 -16.67 -5.78 -1.50
C HIS A 148 -17.60 -4.82 -2.27
N ALA A 149 -18.90 -4.82 -1.95
CA ALA A 149 -19.87 -3.93 -2.60
C ALA A 149 -19.57 -2.44 -2.34
N SER A 150 -18.93 -2.13 -1.21
CA SER A 150 -18.46 -0.80 -0.83
C SER A 150 -16.98 -0.59 -1.14
N ALA A 151 -16.38 -1.38 -2.02
CA ALA A 151 -14.99 -1.23 -2.44
C ALA A 151 -14.89 -0.86 -3.91
N GLN A 152 -13.89 -0.06 -4.24
CA GLN A 152 -13.44 0.18 -5.59
C GLN A 152 -12.58 -0.98 -6.06
N CYS A 153 -12.85 -1.44 -7.28
CA CYS A 153 -12.09 -2.47 -7.95
C CYS A 153 -11.16 -1.80 -8.97
N ILE A 154 -9.88 -2.12 -8.90
CA ILE A 154 -8.83 -1.58 -9.77
C ILE A 154 -8.17 -2.76 -10.49
N GLU A 155 -8.15 -2.73 -11.82
CA GLU A 155 -7.39 -3.70 -12.63
C GLU A 155 -5.98 -3.14 -12.86
N GLU A 156 -4.96 -3.85 -12.38
CA GLU A 156 -3.55 -3.48 -12.55
C GLU A 156 -3.05 -3.87 -13.95
N LYS A 157 -1.90 -3.30 -14.39
CA LYS A 157 -1.31 -3.56 -15.71
C LYS A 157 -1.07 -5.07 -15.99
N GLY A 158 -0.76 -5.87 -14.96
CA GLY A 158 -0.59 -7.33 -15.05
C GLY A 158 -1.88 -8.16 -15.03
N GLY A 159 -3.06 -7.53 -15.09
CA GLY A 159 -4.36 -8.21 -15.02
C GLY A 159 -4.74 -8.73 -13.64
N GLU A 160 -3.97 -8.36 -12.60
CA GLU A 160 -4.35 -8.56 -11.21
C GLU A 160 -5.42 -7.53 -10.80
N VAL A 161 -6.22 -7.89 -9.78
CA VAL A 161 -7.29 -7.04 -9.27
C VAL A 161 -6.99 -6.67 -7.83
N THR A 162 -6.86 -5.37 -7.60
CA THR A 162 -6.75 -4.75 -6.27
C THR A 162 -8.12 -4.21 -5.85
N CYS A 163 -8.48 -4.42 -4.59
CA CYS A 163 -9.70 -3.92 -3.99
C CYS A 163 -9.35 -2.92 -2.90
N ILE A 164 -9.97 -1.74 -2.91
CA ILE A 164 -9.76 -0.69 -1.91
C ILE A 164 -11.14 -0.27 -1.40
N CYS A 165 -11.34 -0.20 -0.08
CA CYS A 165 -12.61 0.27 0.47
C CYS A 165 -12.89 1.72 0.05
N SER A 166 -14.15 2.03 -0.27
CA SER A 166 -14.55 3.38 -0.66
C SER A 166 -14.56 4.30 0.57
N VAL A 167 -14.49 5.61 0.36
CA VAL A 167 -14.55 6.61 1.45
C VAL A 167 -15.76 6.37 2.38
N GLY A 168 -15.51 6.45 3.69
CA GLY A 168 -16.47 6.10 4.75
C GLY A 168 -16.56 4.60 5.03
N TRP A 169 -15.63 3.81 4.48
CA TRP A 169 -15.49 2.38 4.74
C TRP A 169 -14.01 2.00 4.87
N ALA A 170 -13.72 1.07 5.78
CA ALA A 170 -12.38 0.57 6.05
C ALA A 170 -12.32 -0.97 6.03
N GLY A 171 -11.11 -1.49 5.85
CA GLY A 171 -10.81 -2.92 5.71
C GLY A 171 -9.92 -3.23 4.50
N ASN A 172 -9.76 -4.52 4.20
CA ASN A 172 -8.84 -4.99 3.16
C ASN A 172 -9.40 -4.92 1.72
N GLY A 173 -10.50 -4.20 1.49
CA GLY A 173 -11.18 -4.06 0.19
C GLY A 173 -12.03 -5.26 -0.23
N TYR A 174 -11.73 -6.47 0.24
CA TYR A 174 -12.58 -7.66 0.05
C TYR A 174 -13.69 -7.73 1.09
N LEU A 175 -13.39 -7.27 2.30
CA LEU A 175 -14.31 -7.00 3.39
C LEU A 175 -14.15 -5.54 3.76
N CYS A 176 -15.26 -4.80 3.76
CA CYS A 176 -15.28 -3.42 4.24
C CYS A 176 -16.41 -3.25 5.25
N ALA A 177 -16.12 -2.57 6.35
CA ALA A 177 -17.08 -2.09 7.32
C ALA A 177 -17.12 -0.56 7.29
N ARG A 178 -18.11 0.01 7.99
CA ARG A 178 -18.23 1.45 8.13
C ARG A 178 -17.02 1.99 8.88
N ASP A 179 -16.57 3.15 8.44
CA ASP A 179 -15.50 3.95 9.01
C ASP A 179 -16.09 5.37 9.17
N THR A 180 -16.38 5.74 10.41
CA THR A 180 -17.18 6.94 10.72
C THR A 180 -16.37 8.22 10.64
N ASP A 181 -15.11 8.18 11.06
CA ASP A 181 -14.22 9.34 11.11
C ASP A 181 -13.14 9.31 10.01
N ILE A 182 -13.15 8.30 9.14
CA ILE A 182 -12.41 8.20 7.88
C ILE A 182 -10.89 8.13 8.07
N ASP A 183 -10.45 7.48 9.14
CA ASP A 183 -9.01 7.33 9.43
C ASP A 183 -8.42 6.03 8.86
N GLY A 184 -9.26 5.16 8.29
CA GLY A 184 -8.86 3.90 7.68
C GLY A 184 -9.05 2.66 8.56
N TYR A 185 -9.60 2.81 9.77
CA TYR A 185 -10.00 1.69 10.63
C TYR A 185 -11.53 1.60 10.76
N PRO A 186 -12.11 0.38 10.73
CA PRO A 186 -13.55 0.23 10.83
C PRO A 186 -14.04 0.37 12.28
N ASP A 187 -15.25 0.94 12.43
CA ASP A 187 -15.95 1.08 13.73
C ASP A 187 -16.10 -0.26 14.47
N GLU A 188 -16.10 -1.38 13.74
CA GLU A 188 -16.26 -2.75 14.22
C GLU A 188 -15.24 -3.68 13.58
N ALA A 189 -14.68 -4.61 14.36
CA ALA A 189 -13.69 -5.56 13.86
C ALA A 189 -14.25 -6.46 12.74
N LEU A 190 -13.49 -6.57 11.65
CA LEU A 190 -13.78 -7.46 10.53
C LEU A 190 -13.10 -8.82 10.70
N LEU A 191 -13.68 -9.86 10.08
CA LEU A 191 -13.13 -11.22 10.10
C LEU A 191 -12.00 -11.41 9.07
N CYS A 192 -10.91 -10.64 9.21
CA CYS A 192 -9.69 -10.75 8.43
C CYS A 192 -8.45 -10.59 9.33
N SER A 193 -7.33 -11.13 8.88
CA SER A 193 -6.04 -11.03 9.59
C SER A 193 -5.27 -9.74 9.31
N ASP A 194 -5.76 -8.93 8.37
CA ASP A 194 -5.14 -7.67 7.97
C ASP A 194 -5.24 -6.63 9.10
N PRO A 195 -4.19 -5.84 9.40
CA PRO A 195 -4.25 -4.79 10.42
C PRO A 195 -5.41 -3.80 10.21
N THR A 196 -5.71 -3.46 8.96
CA THR A 196 -6.82 -2.56 8.58
C THR A 196 -8.21 -3.11 8.90
N CYS A 197 -8.31 -4.37 9.32
CA CYS A 197 -9.55 -5.02 9.73
C CYS A 197 -9.80 -4.96 11.24
N LYS A 198 -8.84 -4.47 12.04
CA LYS A 198 -9.02 -4.30 13.48
C LYS A 198 -10.06 -3.24 13.77
N LYS A 199 -10.73 -3.35 14.91
CA LYS A 199 -11.65 -2.31 15.37
C LYS A 199 -10.84 -1.05 15.68
N ASP A 200 -11.37 0.07 15.25
CA ASP A 200 -10.91 1.38 15.68
C ASP A 200 -11.06 1.58 17.21
N ASN A 201 -9.98 2.03 17.86
CA ASN A 201 -9.93 2.37 19.27
C ASN A 201 -10.41 3.80 19.59
N CYS A 202 -10.66 4.65 18.58
CA CYS A 202 -11.26 5.99 18.72
C CYS A 202 -12.28 6.36 17.62
N ILE A 203 -13.33 5.54 17.44
CA ILE A 203 -14.47 5.62 16.49
C ILE A 203 -14.96 7.02 15.96
N PHE A 204 -14.74 8.10 16.71
CA PHE A 204 -15.21 9.45 16.35
C PHE A 204 -14.09 10.50 16.21
N VAL A 205 -12.84 10.15 16.50
CA VAL A 205 -11.69 11.06 16.49
C VAL A 205 -10.61 10.39 15.64
N PRO A 206 -10.34 10.91 14.42
CA PRO A 206 -9.40 10.28 13.52
C PRO A 206 -8.04 10.10 14.18
N ASN A 207 -7.56 8.86 14.25
CA ASN A 207 -6.28 8.51 14.84
C ASN A 207 -5.67 7.33 14.08
N SER A 208 -5.38 7.56 12.81
CA SER A 208 -4.96 6.55 11.83
C SER A 208 -3.71 5.73 12.21
N GLY A 209 -2.96 6.15 13.23
CA GLY A 209 -1.85 5.37 13.81
C GLY A 209 -2.27 4.36 14.87
N GLN A 210 -3.51 4.47 15.39
CA GLN A 210 -4.11 3.66 16.44
C GLN A 210 -3.24 3.56 17.70
N GLU A 211 -2.44 4.59 18.01
CA GLU A 211 -1.58 4.61 19.17
C GLU A 211 -2.41 4.44 20.46
N ASP A 212 -1.94 3.56 21.34
CA ASP A 212 -2.58 3.13 22.58
C ASP A 212 -1.46 2.77 23.55
N THR A 213 -1.07 3.75 24.37
CA THR A 213 0.15 3.72 25.19
C THR A 213 0.01 2.72 26.34
N ASP A 214 -1.11 2.74 27.05
CA ASP A 214 -1.36 1.89 28.22
C ASP A 214 -1.99 0.53 27.88
N LYS A 215 -2.48 0.37 26.63
CA LYS A 215 -3.08 -0.84 26.04
C LYS A 215 -4.38 -1.26 26.70
N ASP A 216 -5.17 -0.30 27.19
CA ASP A 216 -6.49 -0.55 27.73
C ASP A 216 -7.56 -0.78 26.62
N GLY A 217 -7.23 -0.45 25.37
CA GLY A 217 -8.07 -0.58 24.18
C GLY A 217 -8.80 0.70 23.77
N ILE A 218 -8.56 1.81 24.45
CA ILE A 218 -8.92 3.18 24.07
C ILE A 218 -7.67 3.81 23.45
N GLY A 219 -7.81 4.51 22.32
CA GLY A 219 -6.66 5.14 21.67
C GLY A 219 -6.26 6.44 22.36
N ASN A 220 -4.98 6.80 22.31
CA ASN A 220 -4.43 8.01 22.94
C ASN A 220 -5.22 9.29 22.57
N SER A 221 -5.72 9.38 21.34
CA SER A 221 -6.46 10.56 20.83
C SER A 221 -7.84 10.76 21.46
N CYS A 222 -8.40 9.74 22.12
CA CYS A 222 -9.70 9.79 22.77
C CYS A 222 -9.71 9.20 24.18
N ASP A 223 -8.53 8.96 24.75
CA ASP A 223 -8.34 8.57 26.14
C ASP A 223 -8.25 9.82 27.03
N ASP A 224 -8.86 9.74 28.21
CA ASP A 224 -8.79 10.79 29.23
C ASP A 224 -7.50 10.68 30.09
N ASP A 225 -6.86 9.50 30.13
CA ASP A 225 -5.66 9.15 30.91
C ASP A 225 -4.75 8.21 30.08
N ALA A 226 -4.10 8.78 29.05
CA ALA A 226 -3.54 8.00 27.95
C ALA A 226 -2.37 7.07 28.34
N ASP A 227 -1.69 7.34 29.46
CA ASP A 227 -0.60 6.48 29.96
C ASP A 227 -1.00 5.62 31.18
N GLY A 228 -2.24 5.78 31.66
CA GLY A 228 -2.84 4.99 32.74
C GLY A 228 -2.18 5.20 34.10
N ASP A 229 -1.54 6.34 34.35
CA ASP A 229 -0.89 6.64 35.62
C ASP A 229 -1.85 7.15 36.72
N GLY A 230 -3.09 7.46 36.33
CA GLY A 230 -4.16 7.93 37.19
C GLY A 230 -4.28 9.45 37.27
N ILE A 231 -3.52 10.19 36.47
CA ILE A 231 -3.59 11.64 36.30
C ILE A 231 -4.18 11.91 34.92
N MET A 232 -5.31 12.63 34.89
CA MET A 232 -5.98 12.97 33.63
C MET A 232 -5.05 13.82 32.75
N ASN A 233 -5.10 13.63 31.42
CA ASN A 233 -4.25 14.31 30.44
C ASN A 233 -4.19 15.84 30.62
N GLU A 234 -5.32 16.49 30.95
CA GLU A 234 -5.39 17.95 31.17
C GLU A 234 -4.58 18.44 32.40
N GLN A 235 -4.23 17.55 33.31
CA GLN A 235 -3.49 17.80 34.55
C GLN A 235 -2.12 17.14 34.58
N ASP A 236 -1.79 16.39 33.53
CA ASP A 236 -0.57 15.62 33.40
C ASP A 236 0.46 16.37 32.55
N ASN A 237 1.63 16.63 33.12
CA ASN A 237 2.75 17.23 32.40
C ASN A 237 3.56 16.23 31.56
N CYS A 238 3.19 14.94 31.54
CA CYS A 238 3.74 13.91 30.66
C CYS A 238 2.67 12.92 30.18
N VAL A 239 1.68 13.42 29.44
CA VAL A 239 0.49 12.70 28.92
C VAL A 239 0.71 11.28 28.37
N LEU A 240 1.91 10.95 27.85
CA LEU A 240 2.24 9.65 27.25
C LEU A 240 3.27 8.85 28.05
N VAL A 241 3.72 9.32 29.22
CA VAL A 241 4.80 8.72 30.02
C VAL A 241 4.46 8.78 31.50
N ALA A 242 4.03 7.64 32.04
CA ALA A 242 3.53 7.52 33.41
C ALA A 242 4.49 8.12 34.45
N ASN A 243 4.04 9.18 35.13
CA ASN A 243 4.87 9.98 36.02
C ASN A 243 4.10 10.58 37.21
N VAL A 244 3.31 9.79 37.94
CA VAL A 244 2.53 10.10 39.17
C VAL A 244 3.09 11.18 40.14
N ASN A 245 4.41 11.38 40.18
CA ASN A 245 5.05 12.42 40.99
C ASN A 245 4.98 13.85 40.39
N GLN A 246 4.69 14.00 39.09
CA GLN A 246 4.54 15.25 38.33
C GLN A 246 5.72 16.22 38.52
N LYS A 247 6.93 15.70 38.73
CA LYS A 247 8.11 16.52 38.94
C LYS A 247 8.45 17.25 37.64
N ASN A 248 8.68 18.56 37.74
CA ASN A 248 9.12 19.42 36.65
C ASN A 248 10.14 20.42 37.22
N SER A 249 11.39 20.33 36.76
CA SER A 249 12.55 20.97 37.36
C SER A 249 12.78 22.41 36.86
N ASP A 250 12.45 22.72 35.62
CA ASP A 250 12.64 24.04 35.01
C ASP A 250 11.34 24.85 34.83
N GLN A 251 10.19 24.21 35.05
CA GLN A 251 8.83 24.78 35.04
C GLN A 251 8.31 25.14 33.65
N ASP A 252 8.74 24.40 32.63
CA ASP A 252 8.10 24.43 31.31
C ASP A 252 6.80 23.59 31.33
N ILE A 253 6.20 23.28 30.17
CA ILE A 253 4.95 22.49 30.14
C ILE A 253 5.17 20.97 30.29
N PHE A 254 6.41 20.49 30.14
CA PHE A 254 6.76 19.07 30.19
C PHE A 254 7.34 18.68 31.57
N GLY A 255 7.02 17.48 32.03
CA GLY A 255 7.57 16.93 33.26
C GLY A 255 8.95 16.30 33.04
N ASP A 256 9.75 16.20 34.10
CA ASP A 256 11.10 15.58 34.12
C ASP A 256 11.18 14.17 33.47
N ALA A 257 10.03 13.47 33.40
CA ALA A 257 9.91 12.12 32.89
C ALA A 257 9.85 12.04 31.36
N CYS A 258 9.39 13.10 30.71
CA CYS A 258 9.22 13.20 29.26
C CYS A 258 9.94 14.41 28.65
N ASP A 259 10.57 15.24 29.47
CA ASP A 259 11.34 16.40 29.05
C ASP A 259 12.76 16.03 28.59
N ASN A 260 13.04 16.22 27.31
CA ASN A 260 14.35 15.99 26.68
C ASN A 260 15.41 17.04 27.06
N CYS A 261 15.02 18.14 27.72
CA CYS A 261 15.90 19.14 28.28
C CYS A 261 15.54 19.55 29.71
N ARG A 262 15.33 18.58 30.61
CA ARG A 262 14.99 18.68 32.06
C ARG A 262 15.34 19.97 32.84
N PHE A 263 16.43 20.66 32.51
CA PHE A 263 16.92 21.83 33.24
C PHE A 263 16.90 23.13 32.42
N LYS A 264 16.35 23.12 31.21
CA LYS A 264 16.26 24.24 30.28
C LYS A 264 14.91 24.23 29.56
N LEU A 265 14.10 25.25 29.87
CA LEU A 265 12.79 25.50 29.27
C LEU A 265 12.79 25.32 27.73
N ASN A 266 12.02 24.35 27.23
CA ASN A 266 11.86 24.07 25.80
C ASN A 266 10.49 23.43 25.50
N ASN A 267 9.44 24.24 25.54
CA ASN A 267 8.07 23.82 25.27
C ASN A 267 7.82 23.25 23.86
N ASP A 268 8.78 23.32 22.94
CA ASP A 268 8.72 22.70 21.63
C ASP A 268 9.29 21.28 21.60
N GLN A 269 10.05 20.88 22.63
CA GLN A 269 10.72 19.58 22.77
C GLN A 269 11.45 19.16 21.50
N ARG A 270 11.97 20.15 20.76
CA ARG A 270 12.63 19.90 19.49
C ARG A 270 13.94 19.15 19.71
N ASP A 271 14.17 18.14 18.88
CA ASP A 271 15.33 17.25 18.90
C ASP A 271 15.64 16.92 17.43
N THR A 272 16.63 17.62 16.87
CA THR A 272 16.90 17.65 15.42
C THR A 272 17.54 16.35 14.92
N ASP A 273 18.39 15.70 15.71
CA ASP A 273 19.06 14.44 15.34
C ASP A 273 18.37 13.18 15.93
N ASN A 274 17.38 13.36 16.80
CA ASN A 274 16.59 12.32 17.49
C ASN A 274 17.44 11.43 18.42
N ASP A 275 18.47 11.99 19.05
CA ASP A 275 19.30 11.25 20.02
C ASP A 275 18.68 11.18 21.44
N GLY A 276 17.63 11.98 21.68
CA GLY A 276 16.89 12.08 22.93
C GLY A 276 17.33 13.24 23.84
N GLU A 277 18.31 14.05 23.44
CA GLU A 277 18.67 15.34 24.02
C GLU A 277 18.07 16.47 23.15
N GLY A 278 17.29 17.37 23.74
CA GLY A 278 16.64 18.40 22.94
C GLY A 278 17.60 19.51 22.47
N ASP A 279 17.28 20.16 21.36
CA ASP A 279 18.05 21.25 20.75
C ASP A 279 18.40 22.37 21.73
N ALA A 280 17.55 22.61 22.74
CA ALA A 280 17.76 23.65 23.73
C ALA A 280 18.94 23.37 24.69
N CYS A 281 19.23 22.10 24.92
CA CYS A 281 20.28 21.63 25.82
C CYS A 281 21.44 20.92 25.12
N ASP A 282 21.24 20.50 23.87
CA ASP A 282 22.25 19.88 23.03
C ASP A 282 23.31 20.89 22.55
N ASP A 283 24.57 20.46 22.58
CA ASP A 283 25.74 21.21 22.12
C ASP A 283 26.11 20.90 20.64
N ASP A 284 25.49 19.87 20.03
CA ASP A 284 25.66 19.40 18.63
C ASP A 284 24.30 18.95 18.06
N MET A 285 23.42 19.92 17.77
CA MET A 285 21.99 19.66 17.49
C MET A 285 21.73 18.76 16.27
N ASP A 286 22.66 18.70 15.31
CA ASP A 286 22.53 17.89 14.09
C ASP A 286 23.40 16.63 14.11
N GLY A 287 24.09 16.35 15.21
CA GLY A 287 24.86 15.13 15.43
C GLY A 287 25.98 14.94 14.40
N ASP A 288 26.52 16.02 13.86
CA ASP A 288 27.53 16.00 12.80
C ASP A 288 28.98 16.00 13.35
N ASP A 289 29.11 15.83 14.68
CA ASP A 289 30.34 15.88 15.47
C ASP A 289 31.02 17.28 15.44
N ILE A 290 30.28 18.34 15.08
CA ILE A 290 30.71 19.74 15.12
C ILE A 290 29.87 20.49 16.15
N ASP A 291 30.52 21.30 16.98
CA ASP A 291 29.78 22.13 17.93
C ASP A 291 28.92 23.18 17.20
N ASN A 292 27.76 23.50 17.80
CA ASN A 292 26.80 24.47 17.27
C ASN A 292 27.38 25.88 16.98
N ASP A 293 28.63 26.19 17.37
CA ASP A 293 29.24 27.54 17.33
C ASP A 293 30.34 27.79 16.28
N LEU A 294 30.54 26.87 15.31
CA LEU A 294 31.52 27.06 14.23
C LEU A 294 30.89 26.96 12.82
N VAL A 295 30.69 28.13 12.20
CA VAL A 295 30.34 28.32 10.79
C VAL A 295 31.23 27.46 9.88
N GLY A 296 30.65 26.42 9.28
CA GLY A 296 31.32 25.44 8.41
C GLY A 296 30.37 24.69 7.46
N ASP A 297 30.12 25.29 6.30
CA ASP A 297 29.99 24.72 4.94
C ASP A 297 29.01 23.55 4.59
N SER A 298 28.17 23.00 5.49
CA SER A 298 27.15 21.99 5.10
C SER A 298 25.73 22.55 4.98
N CYS A 299 25.31 23.45 5.87
CA CYS A 299 23.97 24.06 5.90
C CYS A 299 23.91 25.49 5.32
N ASP A 300 24.93 25.88 4.53
CA ASP A 300 24.98 27.19 3.90
C ASP A 300 24.12 27.26 2.62
N THR A 301 22.85 27.66 2.76
CA THR A 301 21.99 28.03 1.60
C THR A 301 22.50 29.27 0.85
N ASN A 302 23.57 29.90 1.32
CA ASN A 302 24.24 31.02 0.69
C ASN A 302 25.70 30.71 0.34
N GLN A 303 25.98 29.57 -0.31
CA GLN A 303 27.31 29.33 -0.85
C GLN A 303 27.84 30.56 -1.62
N ASP A 304 29.00 30.98 -1.13
CA ASP A 304 29.49 32.33 -1.07
C ASP A 304 29.96 32.87 -2.44
N ARG A 305 29.05 33.20 -3.35
CA ARG A 305 29.32 34.33 -4.24
C ARG A 305 29.17 35.58 -3.39
N LYS A 306 30.29 36.07 -2.84
CA LYS A 306 30.44 37.44 -2.31
C LYS A 306 29.41 38.37 -2.94
N LYS A 307 28.27 38.59 -2.26
CA LYS A 307 27.47 39.80 -2.42
C LYS A 307 28.32 40.89 -1.78
N THR A 308 29.40 41.24 -2.48
CA THR A 308 29.91 42.60 -2.42
C THR A 308 28.67 43.44 -2.69
N LEU A 309 28.29 44.22 -1.70
CA LEU A 309 27.40 45.36 -1.86
C LEU A 309 28.05 46.30 -2.87
N VAL A 310 28.02 45.94 -4.15
CA VAL A 310 28.28 46.88 -5.21
C VAL A 310 26.98 47.61 -5.37
N ILE A 311 26.91 48.79 -4.77
CA ILE A 311 25.98 49.83 -5.21
C ILE A 311 26.36 50.10 -6.67
N LEU A 312 25.82 49.30 -7.60
CA LEU A 312 25.87 49.61 -9.02
C LEU A 312 24.58 50.31 -9.37
N THR A 313 24.72 51.62 -9.48
CA THR A 313 23.86 52.46 -10.30
C THR A 313 23.95 52.00 -11.77
N ASP A 314 23.28 50.91 -12.14
CA ASP A 314 22.99 50.56 -13.54
C ASP A 314 21.81 49.55 -13.62
N PRO A 315 20.81 49.72 -14.51
CA PRO A 315 19.55 48.98 -14.47
C PRO A 315 19.62 47.69 -15.30
N MET A 316 20.55 46.79 -14.99
CA MET A 316 20.52 45.41 -15.50
C MET A 316 20.60 44.41 -14.35
N ILE A 317 19.41 44.06 -13.89
CA ILE A 317 19.12 43.01 -12.92
C ILE A 317 19.63 41.68 -13.48
N LEU A 318 20.51 41.01 -12.73
CA LEU A 318 20.77 39.57 -12.84
C LEU A 318 19.46 38.88 -12.42
N PHE A 319 18.56 38.68 -13.39
CA PHE A 319 17.29 37.99 -13.16
C PHE A 319 17.62 36.57 -12.70
N TYR A 320 17.09 36.20 -11.53
CA TYR A 320 16.86 34.81 -11.15
C TYR A 320 15.88 34.25 -12.19
N TYR A 321 16.39 33.56 -13.21
CA TYR A 321 15.56 32.86 -14.18
C TYR A 321 15.26 31.46 -13.61
N ILE A 322 13.97 31.14 -13.59
CA ILE A 322 13.41 29.80 -13.42
C ILE A 322 12.68 29.59 -14.74
N SER A 323 13.39 29.05 -15.72
CA SER A 323 12.99 29.10 -17.13
C SER A 323 11.74 28.24 -17.42
N ASP A 324 11.56 27.18 -16.66
CA ASP A 324 10.52 26.17 -16.84
C ASP A 324 9.36 26.27 -15.80
N GLY A 325 9.62 26.90 -14.64
CA GLY A 325 8.65 27.25 -13.61
C GLY A 325 8.45 26.20 -12.52
N ASP A 326 9.37 25.24 -12.37
CA ASP A 326 9.22 24.07 -11.50
C ASP A 326 9.58 24.35 -10.02
N GLY A 327 10.31 25.44 -9.74
CA GLY A 327 10.69 25.88 -8.40
C GLY A 327 12.20 25.92 -8.17
N HIS A 328 12.99 25.37 -9.07
CA HIS A 328 14.45 25.38 -9.02
C HIS A 328 15.03 26.49 -9.91
N GLN A 329 16.13 27.09 -9.50
CA GLN A 329 16.77 28.13 -10.31
C GLN A 329 17.60 27.47 -11.41
N ASP A 330 17.68 28.07 -12.60
CA ASP A 330 18.43 27.52 -13.75
C ASP A 330 19.89 27.12 -13.42
N SER A 331 20.49 27.68 -12.37
CA SER A 331 21.86 27.35 -11.93
C SER A 331 21.98 26.15 -10.99
N THR A 332 20.88 25.72 -10.38
CA THR A 332 20.80 24.60 -9.44
C THR A 332 19.87 23.49 -9.94
N ASP A 333 19.22 23.70 -11.08
CA ASP A 333 18.30 22.79 -11.72
C ASP A 333 19.08 21.82 -12.63
N ASN A 334 18.92 20.51 -12.40
CA ASN A 334 19.52 19.46 -13.24
C ASN A 334 18.82 19.29 -14.60
N CYS A 335 17.65 19.91 -14.81
CA CYS A 335 16.96 20.04 -16.09
C CYS A 335 16.40 21.45 -16.36
N PRO A 336 17.24 22.47 -16.62
CA PRO A 336 16.83 23.90 -16.69
C PRO A 336 15.73 24.31 -17.68
N THR A 337 15.26 23.40 -18.52
CA THR A 337 14.21 23.67 -19.52
C THR A 337 13.05 22.66 -19.48
N VAL A 338 13.10 21.67 -18.60
CA VAL A 338 12.11 20.60 -18.46
C VAL A 338 11.66 20.53 -17.02
N ILE A 339 10.35 20.58 -16.82
CA ILE A 339 9.74 20.62 -15.49
C ILE A 339 10.01 19.34 -14.73
N ASN A 340 10.85 19.42 -13.70
CA ASN A 340 11.20 18.30 -12.85
C ASN A 340 11.46 18.75 -11.39
N SER A 341 10.45 19.32 -10.73
CA SER A 341 10.51 19.71 -9.32
C SER A 341 11.10 18.66 -8.36
N SER A 342 10.97 17.37 -8.65
CA SER A 342 11.57 16.28 -7.84
C SER A 342 13.10 16.19 -7.97
N GLN A 343 13.68 16.71 -9.06
CA GLN A 343 15.11 16.66 -9.37
C GLN A 343 15.70 15.23 -9.30
N LEU A 344 14.89 14.23 -9.66
CA LEU A 344 15.34 12.84 -9.70
C LEU A 344 16.48 12.71 -10.73
N ASP A 345 17.52 12.01 -10.31
CA ASP A 345 18.77 11.75 -11.05
C ASP A 345 19.25 10.35 -10.61
N THR A 346 18.73 9.34 -11.30
CA THR A 346 18.80 7.93 -10.90
C THR A 346 20.24 7.41 -10.91
N ASP A 347 21.03 7.77 -11.92
CA ASP A 347 22.43 7.35 -12.05
C ASP A 347 23.46 8.31 -11.43
N LYS A 348 23.02 9.51 -11.02
CA LYS A 348 23.80 10.56 -10.34
C LYS A 348 24.89 11.15 -11.22
N ASP A 349 24.64 11.28 -12.51
CA ASP A 349 25.56 11.91 -13.46
C ASP A 349 25.43 13.45 -13.50
N GLY A 350 24.38 13.98 -12.89
CA GLY A 350 24.06 15.41 -12.78
C GLY A 350 23.07 15.92 -13.83
N LEU A 351 22.56 15.05 -14.70
CA LEU A 351 21.41 15.28 -15.56
C LEU A 351 20.18 14.65 -14.89
N GLY A 352 19.04 15.34 -14.88
CA GLY A 352 17.83 14.77 -14.27
C GLY A 352 17.10 13.83 -15.23
N ASP A 353 16.44 12.79 -14.71
CA ASP A 353 15.75 11.75 -15.49
C ASP A 353 14.79 12.31 -16.56
N GLU A 354 14.09 13.42 -16.26
CA GLU A 354 13.14 14.03 -17.22
C GLU A 354 13.81 14.67 -18.45
N CYS A 355 15.13 14.91 -18.40
CA CYS A 355 15.93 15.43 -19.50
C CYS A 355 17.15 14.56 -19.85
N ASP A 356 17.28 13.38 -19.25
CA ASP A 356 18.18 12.32 -19.66
C ASP A 356 17.52 11.45 -20.74
N ASP A 357 18.35 10.85 -21.60
CA ASP A 357 17.91 9.84 -22.57
C ASP A 357 18.28 8.41 -22.10
N ASP A 358 19.03 8.23 -21.00
CA ASP A 358 19.56 6.96 -20.44
C ASP A 358 19.65 7.04 -18.89
N ASP A 359 18.50 6.96 -18.21
CA ASP A 359 18.31 7.25 -16.76
C ASP A 359 19.21 6.41 -15.81
N ASP A 360 19.66 5.23 -16.24
CA ASP A 360 20.47 4.30 -15.44
C ASP A 360 21.90 4.10 -15.96
N ASN A 361 22.26 4.81 -17.04
CA ASN A 361 23.58 4.82 -17.68
C ASN A 361 24.10 3.41 -18.09
N ASP A 362 23.20 2.49 -18.44
CA ASP A 362 23.55 1.13 -18.84
C ASP A 362 23.94 1.01 -20.33
N GLY A 363 23.64 2.05 -21.11
CA GLY A 363 23.92 2.18 -22.54
C GLY A 363 22.75 1.82 -23.46
N ILE A 364 21.57 1.54 -22.93
CA ILE A 364 20.30 1.36 -23.63
C ILE A 364 19.41 2.58 -23.37
N PRO A 365 19.13 3.42 -24.39
CA PRO A 365 18.32 4.61 -24.16
C PRO A 365 16.86 4.27 -23.83
N ASP A 366 16.24 5.08 -22.96
CA ASP A 366 14.90 4.86 -22.40
C ASP A 366 13.82 4.64 -23.47
N ILE A 367 13.83 5.47 -24.50
CA ILE A 367 12.77 5.54 -25.51
C ILE A 367 13.30 5.26 -26.92
N ILE A 368 14.53 5.69 -27.23
CA ILE A 368 15.06 5.67 -28.58
C ILE A 368 15.89 4.40 -28.88
N PRO A 369 15.88 3.89 -30.12
CA PRO A 369 16.67 2.71 -30.48
C PRO A 369 18.18 2.90 -30.20
N PRO A 370 18.89 1.93 -29.59
CA PRO A 370 18.55 0.51 -29.47
C PRO A 370 17.49 0.12 -28.42
N GLY A 371 17.00 1.05 -27.59
CA GLY A 371 15.86 0.85 -26.70
C GLY A 371 14.51 0.68 -27.43
N PRO A 372 13.37 0.79 -26.72
CA PRO A 372 13.23 1.29 -25.36
C PRO A 372 13.82 0.36 -24.30
N ASP A 373 14.29 0.94 -23.20
CA ASP A 373 14.75 0.21 -22.03
C ASP A 373 13.56 -0.46 -21.31
N ASN A 374 13.65 -1.77 -21.05
CA ASN A 374 12.63 -2.51 -20.31
C ASN A 374 12.77 -2.41 -18.77
N CYS A 375 13.85 -1.82 -18.26
CA CYS A 375 14.11 -1.48 -16.86
C CYS A 375 14.80 -0.12 -16.73
N ARG A 376 14.14 0.94 -17.18
CA ARG A 376 14.64 2.32 -17.22
C ARG A 376 15.51 2.82 -16.03
N LEU A 377 15.20 2.39 -14.81
CA LEU A 377 15.86 2.90 -13.59
C LEU A 377 16.90 1.91 -13.02
N VAL A 378 17.12 0.77 -13.68
CA VAL A 378 17.85 -0.37 -13.13
C VAL A 378 18.76 -0.97 -14.20
N PRO A 379 20.09 -0.79 -14.07
CA PRO A 379 21.03 -1.16 -15.13
C PRO A 379 20.92 -2.62 -15.57
N ASN A 380 20.53 -2.86 -16.82
CA ASN A 380 20.40 -4.17 -17.41
C ASN A 380 20.72 -4.21 -18.93
N PRO A 381 22.00 -4.07 -19.34
CA PRO A 381 22.38 -3.96 -20.76
C PRO A 381 22.01 -5.18 -21.63
N GLY A 382 21.66 -6.29 -20.99
CA GLY A 382 21.20 -7.53 -21.61
C GLY A 382 19.71 -7.53 -22.00
N GLN A 383 18.91 -6.62 -21.42
CA GLN A 383 17.47 -6.47 -21.65
C GLN A 383 16.73 -7.81 -21.54
N GLU A 384 17.07 -8.62 -20.52
CA GLU A 384 16.41 -9.90 -20.27
C GLU A 384 14.93 -9.68 -19.89
N ASP A 385 14.02 -10.35 -20.62
CA ASP A 385 12.56 -10.36 -20.40
C ASP A 385 12.03 -11.73 -20.85
N ASP A 386 12.02 -12.69 -19.92
CA ASP A 386 11.65 -14.09 -20.17
C ASP A 386 10.15 -14.24 -20.51
N ASN A 387 9.32 -13.32 -20.02
CA ASN A 387 7.85 -13.39 -20.12
C ASN A 387 7.30 -12.55 -21.32
N SER A 388 8.13 -11.67 -21.89
CA SER A 388 7.84 -10.75 -22.99
C SER A 388 6.68 -9.79 -22.75
N ASP A 389 6.51 -9.32 -21.51
CA ASP A 389 5.50 -8.30 -21.15
C ASP A 389 5.99 -6.87 -21.32
N GLY A 390 7.28 -6.67 -21.64
CA GLY A 390 7.90 -5.38 -21.87
C GLY A 390 8.49 -4.73 -20.61
N VAL A 391 8.48 -5.42 -19.47
CA VAL A 391 9.23 -5.08 -18.26
C VAL A 391 10.34 -6.11 -18.09
N GLY A 392 11.57 -5.68 -17.81
CA GLY A 392 12.70 -6.61 -17.67
C GLY A 392 12.62 -7.44 -16.39
N ASP A 393 13.21 -8.65 -16.44
CA ASP A 393 13.14 -9.62 -15.34
C ASP A 393 13.70 -9.08 -14.02
N ILE A 394 14.65 -8.13 -14.09
CA ILE A 394 15.35 -7.57 -12.93
C ILE A 394 14.52 -6.52 -12.17
N CYS A 395 13.52 -5.91 -12.82
CA CYS A 395 12.68 -4.85 -12.28
C CYS A 395 11.17 -5.21 -12.31
N GLU A 396 10.83 -6.50 -12.49
CA GLU A 396 9.46 -6.98 -12.72
C GLU A 396 8.48 -6.65 -11.57
N SER A 397 8.96 -6.57 -10.33
CA SER A 397 8.11 -6.37 -9.14
C SER A 397 8.44 -5.14 -8.30
N ASP A 398 9.53 -4.47 -8.66
CA ASP A 398 10.17 -3.36 -7.95
C ASP A 398 10.95 -2.59 -9.01
N PHE A 399 10.29 -1.59 -9.60
CA PHE A 399 10.74 -0.95 -10.83
C PHE A 399 11.93 0.01 -10.61
N ASP A 400 12.05 0.60 -9.42
CA ASP A 400 13.14 1.52 -9.05
C ASP A 400 14.14 0.91 -8.03
N GLN A 401 13.93 -0.35 -7.62
CA GLN A 401 14.82 -1.11 -6.74
C GLN A 401 15.04 -0.50 -5.35
N ASP A 402 14.03 0.17 -4.83
CA ASP A 402 14.06 0.75 -3.49
C ASP A 402 13.71 -0.24 -2.36
N THR A 403 13.51 -1.51 -2.72
CA THR A 403 13.10 -2.65 -1.88
C THR A 403 11.61 -2.74 -1.57
N VAL A 404 10.81 -1.77 -2.02
CA VAL A 404 9.36 -1.70 -1.83
C VAL A 404 8.67 -2.05 -3.14
N ILE A 405 7.85 -3.11 -3.11
CA ILE A 405 7.17 -3.56 -4.33
C ILE A 405 6.22 -2.48 -4.89
N ASP A 406 6.15 -2.33 -6.22
CA ASP A 406 5.36 -1.31 -6.94
C ASP A 406 3.90 -1.18 -6.45
N ARG A 407 3.34 -2.29 -5.96
CA ARG A 407 1.94 -2.38 -5.52
C ARG A 407 1.68 -1.58 -4.23
N ILE A 408 2.65 -1.52 -3.35
CA ILE A 408 2.54 -0.81 -2.06
C ILE A 408 3.38 0.45 -2.04
N ASP A 409 4.28 0.60 -3.01
CA ASP A 409 5.04 1.80 -3.20
C ASP A 409 4.17 2.96 -3.74
N VAL A 410 4.37 4.09 -3.09
CA VAL A 410 3.74 5.37 -3.36
C VAL A 410 4.33 6.03 -4.61
N CYS A 411 5.59 5.76 -4.95
CA CYS A 411 6.24 6.28 -6.14
C CYS A 411 7.12 5.22 -6.84
N PRO A 412 6.54 4.23 -7.54
CA PRO A 412 7.26 3.11 -8.19
C PRO A 412 8.25 3.47 -9.30
N GLU A 413 8.50 4.74 -9.53
CA GLU A 413 9.47 5.22 -10.51
C GLU A 413 10.38 6.27 -9.86
N ASN A 414 10.60 6.18 -8.53
CA ASN A 414 11.43 7.08 -7.74
C ASN A 414 11.88 6.39 -6.44
N ALA A 415 13.12 5.89 -6.45
CA ALA A 415 13.68 5.12 -5.35
C ALA A 415 13.89 5.90 -4.04
N GLU A 416 13.72 7.23 -4.06
CA GLU A 416 13.83 8.05 -2.85
C GLU A 416 12.50 8.14 -2.08
N ILE A 417 11.38 7.69 -2.65
CA ILE A 417 10.03 7.90 -2.10
C ILE A 417 9.22 6.59 -2.05
N THR A 418 9.43 5.81 -1.00
CA THR A 418 8.75 4.52 -0.78
C THR A 418 7.32 4.61 -0.22
N LEU A 419 7.06 5.61 0.63
CA LEU A 419 5.82 5.72 1.41
C LEU A 419 5.46 7.18 1.72
N THR A 420 4.23 7.41 2.20
CA THR A 420 3.81 8.74 2.66
C THR A 420 4.42 9.06 4.01
N ASP A 421 5.27 10.08 4.08
CA ASP A 421 5.98 10.46 5.30
C ASP A 421 6.09 11.99 5.43
N PHE A 422 5.49 12.55 6.48
CA PHE A 422 5.62 13.95 6.88
C PHE A 422 6.35 14.13 8.22
N ARG A 423 7.09 13.13 8.73
CA ARG A 423 7.88 13.27 9.97
C ARG A 423 8.93 14.37 9.84
N ALA A 424 9.63 14.40 8.70
CA ALA A 424 10.50 15.51 8.35
C ALA A 424 9.70 16.57 7.58
N TYR A 425 9.49 17.73 8.21
CA TYR A 425 8.78 18.84 7.60
C TYR A 425 9.46 20.18 7.90
N GLN A 426 9.17 21.15 7.06
CA GLN A 426 9.54 22.54 7.22
C GLN A 426 8.33 23.32 7.75
N THR A 427 8.50 23.97 8.91
CA THR A 427 7.55 24.97 9.40
C THR A 427 7.76 26.29 8.67
N VAL A 428 6.70 26.84 8.08
CA VAL A 428 6.74 28.14 7.38
C VAL A 428 5.74 29.09 8.02
N VAL A 429 6.26 30.18 8.58
CA VAL A 429 5.45 31.27 9.16
C VAL A 429 5.10 32.28 8.07
N LEU A 430 3.81 32.55 7.88
CA LEU A 430 3.32 33.43 6.81
C LEU A 430 3.06 34.88 7.27
N ASP A 431 3.09 35.14 8.58
CA ASP A 431 3.06 36.49 9.17
C ASP A 431 4.06 36.65 10.33
N PRO A 432 5.38 36.70 10.05
CA PRO A 432 6.41 36.77 11.11
C PRO A 432 6.38 38.08 11.92
N GLU A 433 5.70 39.12 11.43
CA GLU A 433 5.55 40.42 12.10
C GLU A 433 4.19 40.60 12.79
N GLY A 434 3.39 39.53 12.89
CA GLY A 434 2.02 39.54 13.42
C GLY A 434 1.89 39.96 14.88
N ASP A 435 0.69 40.40 15.27
CA ASP A 435 0.39 40.87 16.64
C ASP A 435 0.03 39.72 17.61
N ALA A 436 -0.34 38.53 17.10
CA ALA A 436 -0.66 37.37 17.93
C ALA A 436 0.62 36.64 18.39
N GLN A 437 1.62 36.51 17.50
CA GLN A 437 2.94 35.88 17.73
C GLN A 437 2.85 34.48 18.35
N ILE A 438 1.83 33.71 17.97
CA ILE A 438 1.71 32.31 18.37
C ILE A 438 1.94 31.47 17.12
N ASP A 439 3.09 30.80 17.06
CA ASP A 439 3.40 29.87 15.98
C ASP A 439 2.53 28.60 16.10
N PRO A 440 2.19 27.95 14.97
CA PRO A 440 1.50 26.68 15.02
C PRO A 440 2.37 25.61 15.69
N ASN A 441 1.76 24.83 16.57
CA ASN A 441 2.37 23.62 17.14
C ASN A 441 1.90 22.39 16.36
N TRP A 442 2.83 21.68 15.71
CA TRP A 442 2.55 20.53 14.86
C TRP A 442 3.00 19.23 15.56
N ILE A 443 2.09 18.27 15.68
CA ILE A 443 2.37 16.95 16.21
C ILE A 443 2.20 15.95 15.07
N VAL A 444 3.22 15.13 14.81
CA VAL A 444 3.20 14.12 13.75
C VAL A 444 3.01 12.74 14.36
N LEU A 445 1.97 12.04 13.92
CA LEU A 445 1.56 10.70 14.36
C LEU A 445 1.55 9.74 13.17
N ASN A 446 1.23 8.46 13.41
CA ASN A 446 1.13 7.44 12.36
C ASN A 446 2.35 7.41 11.42
N GLN A 447 3.54 7.54 12.00
CA GLN A 447 4.82 7.59 11.28
C GLN A 447 4.84 8.59 10.09
N GLY A 448 4.20 9.75 10.23
CA GLY A 448 4.19 10.78 9.18
C GLY A 448 2.91 10.80 8.34
N MET A 449 1.95 9.91 8.60
CA MET A 449 0.66 9.89 7.88
C MET A 449 -0.46 10.61 8.62
N GLU A 450 -0.18 11.22 9.78
CA GLU A 450 -1.14 12.02 10.51
C GLU A 450 -0.45 13.24 11.12
N ILE A 451 -1.08 14.40 11.01
CA ILE A 451 -0.59 15.66 11.58
C ILE A 451 -1.73 16.28 12.39
N VAL A 452 -1.42 16.73 13.60
CA VAL A 452 -2.34 17.46 14.48
C VAL A 452 -1.76 18.83 14.75
N GLN A 453 -2.59 19.86 14.68
CA GLN A 453 -2.25 21.23 15.08
C GLN A 453 -3.11 21.65 16.26
N THR A 454 -2.47 22.12 17.34
CA THR A 454 -3.13 22.28 18.66
C THR A 454 -3.38 23.72 19.08
N MET A 455 -2.81 24.71 18.39
CA MET A 455 -2.81 26.11 18.83
C MET A 455 -3.72 26.98 17.98
N ASN A 456 -4.39 27.96 18.57
CA ASN A 456 -4.94 29.06 17.77
C ASN A 456 -3.78 29.98 17.36
N SER A 457 -3.25 29.78 16.14
CA SER A 457 -1.98 30.33 15.70
C SER A 457 -2.09 31.33 14.56
N ASP A 458 -1.01 32.08 14.36
CA ASP A 458 -0.74 32.81 13.12
C ASP A 458 -0.76 31.87 11.89
N PRO A 459 -0.94 32.40 10.67
CA PRO A 459 -1.00 31.57 9.48
C PRO A 459 0.32 30.85 9.27
N GLY A 460 0.26 29.53 9.14
CA GLY A 460 1.45 28.71 9.02
C GLY A 460 1.25 27.45 8.20
N LEU A 461 2.37 26.89 7.78
CA LEU A 461 2.45 25.68 6.98
C LEU A 461 3.37 24.68 7.65
N ALA A 462 3.00 23.40 7.60
CA ALA A 462 3.94 22.29 7.74
C ALA A 462 4.10 21.65 6.36
N VAL A 463 5.30 21.77 5.78
CA VAL A 463 5.59 21.37 4.39
C VAL A 463 6.57 20.21 4.39
N GLY A 464 6.21 19.06 3.81
CA GLY A 464 7.14 17.96 3.62
C GLY A 464 8.32 18.37 2.73
N TYR A 465 9.45 17.67 2.81
CA TYR A 465 10.62 17.96 1.97
C TYR A 465 10.50 17.38 0.56
N THR A 466 9.77 16.28 0.40
CA THR A 466 9.56 15.62 -0.89
C THR A 466 8.83 16.52 -1.89
N ALA A 467 9.40 16.67 -3.08
CA ALA A 467 8.85 17.43 -4.20
C ALA A 467 8.33 16.51 -5.30
N PHE A 468 7.32 16.97 -6.04
CA PHE A 468 6.60 16.14 -7.01
C PHE A 468 6.42 16.85 -8.36
N ASN A 469 6.63 16.12 -9.46
CA ASN A 469 6.34 16.56 -10.84
C ASN A 469 4.87 16.35 -11.23
N GLY A 470 4.16 15.50 -10.48
CA GLY A 470 2.74 15.19 -10.64
C GLY A 470 2.29 14.29 -9.51
N VAL A 471 1.18 14.63 -8.88
CA VAL A 471 0.80 14.01 -7.60
C VAL A 471 -0.70 13.87 -7.44
N ASP A 472 -1.11 12.74 -6.87
CA ASP A 472 -2.42 12.59 -6.24
C ASP A 472 -2.20 12.65 -4.73
N PHE A 473 -2.92 13.53 -4.04
CA PHE A 473 -2.77 13.74 -2.60
C PHE A 473 -4.13 13.72 -1.91
N GLU A 474 -4.29 12.91 -0.89
CA GLU A 474 -5.54 12.73 -0.17
C GLU A 474 -5.29 12.64 1.33
N GLY A 475 -6.34 12.94 2.10
CA GLY A 475 -6.26 12.96 3.54
C GLY A 475 -7.63 13.22 4.16
N THR A 476 -7.71 13.01 5.46
CA THR A 476 -8.92 13.21 6.26
C THR A 476 -8.77 14.48 7.07
N PHE A 477 -9.67 15.42 6.86
CA PHE A 477 -9.76 16.69 7.54
C PHE A 477 -10.80 16.60 8.65
N HIS A 478 -10.40 16.93 9.88
CA HIS A 478 -11.28 16.94 11.04
C HIS A 478 -10.87 18.07 11.98
N VAL A 479 -11.83 18.79 12.56
CA VAL A 479 -11.59 19.78 13.61
C VAL A 479 -12.19 19.25 14.90
N ASN A 480 -11.34 18.83 15.84
CA ASN A 480 -11.73 18.11 17.07
C ASN A 480 -12.14 19.08 18.20
N THR A 481 -12.74 20.20 17.86
CA THR A 481 -13.25 21.17 18.83
C THR A 481 -14.56 21.78 18.33
N VAL A 482 -15.24 22.47 19.24
CA VAL A 482 -16.40 23.33 18.97
C VAL A 482 -16.04 24.81 19.14
N THR A 483 -14.77 25.09 19.38
CA THR A 483 -14.21 26.42 19.52
C THR A 483 -13.62 26.90 18.19
N ASP A 484 -13.74 28.20 17.97
CA ASP A 484 -13.32 28.88 16.75
C ASP A 484 -14.09 28.44 15.47
N ASP A 485 -13.89 29.18 14.38
CA ASP A 485 -14.60 28.96 13.11
C ASP A 485 -13.76 29.27 11.87
N ASP A 486 -12.43 29.18 12.04
CA ASP A 486 -11.41 29.76 11.19
C ASP A 486 -10.87 28.79 10.11
N TYR A 487 -9.73 29.11 9.51
CA TYR A 487 -9.24 28.46 8.31
C TYR A 487 -8.34 27.26 8.63
N ALA A 488 -8.59 26.18 7.90
CA ALA A 488 -7.71 25.04 7.81
C ALA A 488 -7.71 24.47 6.38
N GLY A 489 -6.70 23.70 6.03
CA GLY A 489 -6.61 23.08 4.72
C GLY A 489 -5.24 22.49 4.43
N PHE A 490 -4.88 22.45 3.15
CA PHE A 490 -3.62 21.86 2.70
C PHE A 490 -3.05 22.64 1.52
N ILE A 491 -1.75 22.46 1.29
CA ILE A 491 -1.02 23.07 0.19
C ILE A 491 -0.45 22.03 -0.75
N PHE A 492 -0.17 22.47 -1.98
CA PHE A 492 0.52 21.66 -2.98
C PHE A 492 1.25 22.57 -3.96
N GLY A 493 2.24 22.00 -4.66
CA GLY A 493 3.10 22.77 -5.56
C GLY A 493 3.82 23.91 -4.83
N TYR A 494 4.21 23.65 -3.57
CA TYR A 494 4.96 24.61 -2.78
C TYR A 494 6.40 24.66 -3.29
N GLN A 495 6.83 25.85 -3.73
CA GLN A 495 8.20 26.12 -4.17
C GLN A 495 8.91 26.99 -3.13
N ASP A 496 8.24 28.06 -2.70
CA ASP A 496 8.71 29.00 -1.69
C ASP A 496 7.52 29.62 -0.95
N SER A 497 7.78 30.38 0.12
CA SER A 497 6.73 30.99 0.97
C SER A 497 5.88 32.06 0.28
N SER A 498 6.19 32.38 -0.97
CA SER A 498 5.45 33.29 -1.85
C SER A 498 4.84 32.57 -3.06
N SER A 499 5.13 31.29 -3.28
CA SER A 499 4.78 30.53 -4.48
C SER A 499 4.25 29.14 -4.13
N PHE A 500 2.93 29.01 -4.00
CA PHE A 500 2.26 27.73 -3.70
C PHE A 500 0.76 27.76 -4.01
N TYR A 501 0.15 26.60 -4.22
CA TYR A 501 -1.31 26.49 -4.22
C TYR A 501 -1.80 26.11 -2.84
N VAL A 502 -2.98 26.61 -2.47
CA VAL A 502 -3.61 26.30 -1.19
C VAL A 502 -5.09 26.00 -1.41
N VAL A 503 -5.54 24.93 -0.77
CA VAL A 503 -6.96 24.64 -0.57
C VAL A 503 -7.27 24.92 0.88
N MET A 504 -8.18 25.86 1.13
CA MET A 504 -8.53 26.30 2.48
C MET A 504 -10.03 26.30 2.67
N TRP A 505 -10.48 26.06 3.88
CA TRP A 505 -11.89 25.97 4.22
C TRP A 505 -12.17 26.67 5.56
N LYS A 506 -13.10 27.62 5.55
CA LYS A 506 -13.59 28.32 6.75
C LYS A 506 -15.02 27.88 7.09
N GLN A 507 -15.36 27.87 8.39
CA GLN A 507 -16.70 27.50 8.85
C GLN A 507 -17.73 28.62 8.69
N THR A 508 -17.43 29.85 9.12
CA THR A 508 -18.37 30.99 9.03
C THR A 508 -17.81 32.16 8.23
N GLU A 509 -18.64 33.19 7.99
CA GLU A 509 -18.19 34.43 7.35
C GLU A 509 -17.60 35.38 8.40
N GLN A 510 -16.41 35.92 8.14
CA GLN A 510 -15.74 36.86 9.06
C GLN A 510 -14.86 37.88 8.32
N THR A 511 -14.94 39.13 8.75
CA THR A 511 -13.95 40.14 8.37
C THR A 511 -12.74 40.00 9.28
N TYR A 512 -11.53 39.93 8.69
CA TYR A 512 -10.30 39.89 9.47
C TYR A 512 -10.20 41.11 10.39
N TRP A 513 -9.73 40.91 11.63
CA TRP A 513 -9.74 41.98 12.63
C TRP A 513 -8.79 43.13 12.29
N GLN A 514 -7.67 42.86 11.62
CA GLN A 514 -6.77 43.89 11.10
C GLN A 514 -7.23 44.37 9.72
N ALA A 515 -7.62 45.64 9.65
CA ALA A 515 -8.06 46.28 8.41
C ALA A 515 -6.90 46.76 7.51
N THR A 516 -5.65 46.65 7.99
CA THR A 516 -4.42 46.96 7.26
C THR A 516 -3.73 45.66 6.82
N PRO A 517 -3.13 45.63 5.62
CA PRO A 517 -2.99 46.71 4.64
C PRO A 517 -4.26 46.97 3.82
N PHE A 518 -5.24 46.06 3.85
CA PHE A 518 -6.58 46.26 3.31
C PHE A 518 -7.60 45.40 4.06
N ARG A 519 -8.88 45.75 3.93
CA ARG A 519 -9.96 45.02 4.60
C ARG A 519 -10.20 43.65 3.93
N ALA A 520 -9.76 42.59 4.59
CA ALA A 520 -9.99 41.22 4.17
C ALA A 520 -11.32 40.69 4.71
N VAL A 521 -12.13 40.08 3.83
CA VAL A 521 -13.39 39.41 4.20
C VAL A 521 -13.32 37.97 3.74
N ALA A 522 -13.52 37.04 4.66
CA ALA A 522 -13.59 35.61 4.43
C ALA A 522 -15.04 35.15 4.38
N GLU A 523 -15.37 34.41 3.33
CA GLU A 523 -16.63 33.67 3.20
C GLU A 523 -16.40 32.19 3.53
N PRO A 524 -17.43 31.49 4.04
CA PRO A 524 -17.34 30.05 4.29
C PRO A 524 -17.23 29.25 2.98
N GLY A 525 -16.91 27.97 3.12
CA GLY A 525 -16.75 27.08 1.98
C GLY A 525 -15.32 26.95 1.49
N ILE A 526 -15.12 25.93 0.68
CA ILE A 526 -13.80 25.50 0.22
C ILE A 526 -13.33 26.47 -0.87
N GLN A 527 -12.09 26.91 -0.77
CA GLN A 527 -11.45 27.83 -1.69
C GLN A 527 -10.15 27.21 -2.18
N LEU A 528 -9.94 27.18 -3.49
CA LEU A 528 -8.66 26.85 -4.13
C LEU A 528 -8.02 28.15 -4.62
N LYS A 529 -6.83 28.47 -4.12
CA LYS A 529 -6.10 29.69 -4.46
C LYS A 529 -4.70 29.37 -4.98
N ALA A 530 -4.22 30.22 -5.89
CA ALA A 530 -2.81 30.29 -6.27
C ALA A 530 -2.16 31.49 -5.57
N VAL A 531 -1.12 31.23 -4.79
CA VAL A 531 -0.32 32.26 -4.12
C VAL A 531 0.91 32.52 -4.99
N LYS A 532 1.03 33.74 -5.48
CA LYS A 532 2.23 34.25 -6.15
C LYS A 532 2.49 35.66 -5.64
N SER A 533 3.00 35.73 -4.41
CA SER A 533 3.19 36.98 -3.69
C SER A 533 4.43 37.72 -4.15
N LYS A 534 4.25 39.01 -4.41
CA LYS A 534 5.36 39.93 -4.68
C LYS A 534 6.09 40.38 -3.41
N THR A 535 5.39 40.39 -2.27
CA THR A 535 5.95 40.87 -1.00
C THR A 535 6.53 39.73 -0.17
N GLY A 536 6.04 38.51 -0.36
CA GLY A 536 6.29 37.37 0.52
C GLY A 536 5.52 37.46 1.84
N PRO A 537 5.90 36.63 2.83
CA PRO A 537 5.31 36.59 4.17
C PRO A 537 5.20 37.97 4.83
N GLY A 538 4.10 38.18 5.55
CA GLY A 538 3.77 39.44 6.23
C GLY A 538 2.33 39.89 5.98
N GLU A 539 2.03 41.13 6.39
CA GLU A 539 0.67 41.66 6.48
C GLU A 539 -0.13 41.62 5.15
N HIS A 540 0.55 41.81 4.01
CA HIS A 540 -0.07 41.80 2.69
C HIS A 540 -0.52 40.38 2.30
N LEU A 541 0.35 39.39 2.46
CA LEU A 541 0.05 38.01 2.12
C LEU A 541 -1.00 37.45 3.09
N ARG A 542 -0.85 37.71 4.38
CA ARG A 542 -1.83 37.32 5.42
C ARG A 542 -3.25 37.76 5.10
N ASN A 543 -3.47 39.07 4.88
CA ASN A 543 -4.81 39.57 4.56
C ASN A 543 -5.33 39.01 3.23
N SER A 544 -4.42 38.72 2.28
CA SER A 544 -4.77 38.12 0.99
C SER A 544 -5.19 36.65 1.11
N LEU A 545 -4.54 35.89 1.98
CA LEU A 545 -4.93 34.52 2.31
C LEU A 545 -6.30 34.49 2.98
N TRP A 546 -6.55 35.39 3.93
CA TRP A 546 -7.86 35.50 4.59
C TRP A 546 -8.98 35.87 3.61
N HIS A 547 -8.73 36.81 2.71
CA HIS A 547 -9.75 37.36 1.82
C HIS A 547 -10.25 36.33 0.79
N THR A 548 -11.57 36.17 0.69
CA THR A 548 -12.19 35.43 -0.40
C THR A 548 -12.23 36.28 -1.66
N GLY A 549 -11.29 36.03 -2.57
CA GLY A 549 -11.21 36.69 -3.87
C GLY A 549 -9.78 36.90 -4.33
N ASP A 550 -9.64 37.67 -5.41
CA ASP A 550 -8.34 38.04 -5.95
C ASP A 550 -7.75 39.24 -5.22
N THR A 551 -6.44 39.22 -5.04
CA THR A 551 -5.64 40.30 -4.49
C THR A 551 -4.43 40.51 -5.39
N ASN A 552 -4.33 41.71 -5.95
CA ASN A 552 -3.33 42.03 -6.96
C ASN A 552 -1.91 41.77 -6.44
N ASP A 553 -1.09 41.12 -7.26
CA ASP A 553 0.31 40.76 -6.96
C ASP A 553 0.48 39.91 -5.68
N GLN A 554 -0.58 39.23 -5.21
CA GLN A 554 -0.57 38.43 -3.97
C GLN A 554 -1.19 37.04 -4.17
N VAL A 555 -2.52 36.97 -4.27
CA VAL A 555 -3.28 35.70 -4.28
C VAL A 555 -4.40 35.77 -5.29
N ARG A 556 -4.60 34.71 -6.07
CA ARG A 556 -5.71 34.55 -7.02
C ARG A 556 -6.61 33.39 -6.60
N LEU A 557 -7.93 33.63 -6.57
CA LEU A 557 -8.93 32.60 -6.32
C LEU A 557 -9.22 31.84 -7.62
N LEU A 558 -8.80 30.58 -7.68
CA LEU A 558 -9.00 29.72 -8.85
C LEU A 558 -10.41 29.13 -8.87
N TRP A 559 -10.88 28.69 -7.70
CA TRP A 559 -12.19 28.09 -7.54
C TRP A 559 -12.70 28.30 -6.11
N LYS A 560 -14.02 28.38 -5.97
CA LYS A 560 -14.72 28.41 -4.70
C LYS A 560 -15.97 27.54 -4.77
N ASP A 561 -16.25 26.80 -3.70
CA ASP A 561 -17.46 26.01 -3.58
C ASP A 561 -18.71 26.90 -3.71
N PRO A 562 -19.53 26.71 -4.77
CA PRO A 562 -20.72 27.52 -5.00
C PRO A 562 -21.80 27.34 -3.91
N ARG A 563 -21.72 26.27 -3.11
CA ARG A 563 -22.66 26.02 -2.02
C ARG A 563 -22.41 26.93 -0.82
N ASN A 564 -21.19 27.47 -0.68
CA ASN A 564 -20.79 28.36 0.40
C ASN A 564 -21.05 27.75 1.81
N VAL A 565 -20.75 26.45 1.97
CA VAL A 565 -20.99 25.71 3.21
C VAL A 565 -19.67 25.51 3.94
N GLY A 566 -19.59 25.98 5.18
CA GLY A 566 -18.46 25.73 6.06
C GLY A 566 -18.37 24.29 6.56
N TRP A 567 -17.20 23.92 7.07
CA TRP A 567 -17.03 22.65 7.78
C TRP A 567 -17.84 22.62 9.08
N LYS A 568 -18.15 21.43 9.59
CA LYS A 568 -18.90 21.23 10.83
C LYS A 568 -17.98 20.72 11.92
N ASP A 569 -18.21 21.16 13.16
CA ASP A 569 -17.48 20.72 14.35
C ASP A 569 -17.50 19.20 14.48
N LYS A 570 -16.34 18.59 14.76
CA LYS A 570 -16.20 17.15 15.00
C LYS A 570 -16.80 16.27 13.91
N VAL A 571 -16.68 16.71 12.65
CA VAL A 571 -17.06 15.94 11.47
C VAL A 571 -15.84 15.74 10.59
N SER A 572 -15.64 14.49 10.17
CA SER A 572 -14.55 14.13 9.28
C SER A 572 -14.94 14.28 7.80
N TYR A 573 -13.99 14.81 7.03
CA TYR A 573 -14.10 14.99 5.59
C TYR A 573 -12.90 14.39 4.89
N ARG A 574 -13.08 13.65 3.80
CA ARG A 574 -11.96 13.16 2.97
C ARG A 574 -11.75 14.08 1.78
N TRP A 575 -10.54 14.58 1.57
CA TRP A 575 -10.19 15.30 0.34
C TRP A 575 -9.40 14.40 -0.60
N PHE A 576 -9.51 14.69 -1.90
CA PHE A 576 -8.67 14.13 -2.96
C PHE A 576 -8.23 15.26 -3.87
N LEU A 577 -6.93 15.47 -3.99
CA LEU A 577 -6.27 16.36 -4.93
C LEU A 577 -5.67 15.53 -6.05
N GLN A 578 -5.81 16.01 -7.28
CA GLN A 578 -5.05 15.56 -8.43
C GLN A 578 -4.38 16.78 -9.05
N HIS A 579 -3.06 16.75 -9.17
CA HIS A 579 -2.28 17.82 -9.76
C HIS A 579 -1.35 17.27 -10.85
N ARG A 580 -1.44 17.81 -12.07
CA ARG A 580 -0.53 17.53 -13.18
C ARG A 580 0.08 18.86 -13.66
N PRO A 581 1.22 19.27 -13.08
CA PRO A 581 1.98 20.44 -13.47
C PRO A 581 2.22 20.63 -14.98
N GLN A 582 2.45 19.53 -15.71
CA GLN A 582 2.84 19.56 -17.12
C GLN A 582 1.79 20.24 -18.02
N ASP A 583 0.50 20.03 -17.76
CA ASP A 583 -0.62 20.69 -18.46
C ASP A 583 -1.44 21.63 -17.55
N GLY A 584 -1.02 21.79 -16.29
CA GLY A 584 -1.66 22.63 -15.28
C GLY A 584 -2.97 22.07 -14.72
N TYR A 585 -3.27 20.78 -14.93
CA TYR A 585 -4.50 20.17 -14.43
C TYR A 585 -4.53 20.14 -12.90
N ILE A 586 -5.59 20.69 -12.31
CA ILE A 586 -5.90 20.66 -10.88
C ILE A 586 -7.36 20.23 -10.71
N ARG A 587 -7.58 19.23 -9.85
CA ARG A 587 -8.94 18.85 -9.42
C ARG A 587 -8.94 18.43 -7.96
N THR A 588 -9.87 19.00 -7.19
CA THR A 588 -10.09 18.66 -5.78
C THR A 588 -11.51 18.17 -5.56
N ARG A 589 -11.66 17.10 -4.78
CA ARG A 589 -12.94 16.47 -4.43
C ARG A 589 -13.01 16.26 -2.93
N PHE A 590 -14.17 16.51 -2.34
CA PHE A 590 -14.39 16.42 -0.90
C PHE A 590 -15.59 15.56 -0.58
N TYR A 591 -15.46 14.71 0.42
CA TYR A 591 -16.48 13.77 0.87
C TYR A 591 -16.82 14.01 2.34
N GLU A 592 -18.11 13.94 2.69
CA GLU A 592 -18.60 13.87 4.07
C GLU A 592 -19.16 12.46 4.27
N GLY A 593 -18.52 11.64 5.12
CA GLY A 593 -18.76 10.20 5.13
C GLY A 593 -18.50 9.59 3.74
N SER A 594 -19.52 9.00 3.14
CA SER A 594 -19.41 8.40 1.78
C SER A 594 -19.97 9.29 0.65
N GLU A 595 -20.53 10.46 0.98
CA GLU A 595 -21.15 11.35 0.00
C GLU A 595 -20.15 12.39 -0.51
N LEU A 596 -20.01 12.50 -1.84
CA LEU A 596 -19.26 13.59 -2.47
C LEU A 596 -20.01 14.90 -2.24
N VAL A 597 -19.42 15.78 -1.43
CA VAL A 597 -20.01 17.08 -1.09
C VAL A 597 -19.53 18.18 -2.03
N ALA A 598 -18.23 18.23 -2.37
CA ALA A 598 -17.70 19.24 -3.28
C ALA A 598 -16.80 18.63 -4.35
N ASP A 599 -16.85 19.21 -5.56
CA ASP A 599 -15.94 18.91 -6.66
C ASP A 599 -15.58 20.22 -7.35
N SER A 600 -14.29 20.53 -7.47
CA SER A 600 -13.83 21.72 -8.18
C SER A 600 -14.14 21.67 -9.67
N GLY A 601 -14.36 20.48 -10.20
CA GLY A 601 -14.21 20.22 -11.63
C GLY A 601 -12.74 20.38 -12.04
N VAL A 602 -12.50 20.38 -13.34
CA VAL A 602 -11.16 20.61 -13.89
C VAL A 602 -10.83 22.10 -13.83
N THR A 603 -9.82 22.44 -13.02
CA THR A 603 -9.19 23.76 -12.99
C THR A 603 -7.85 23.66 -13.72
N VAL A 604 -7.51 24.63 -14.56
CA VAL A 604 -6.23 24.65 -15.27
C VAL A 604 -5.44 25.86 -14.83
N ASP A 605 -4.27 25.61 -14.24
CA ASP A 605 -3.37 26.65 -13.77
C ASP A 605 -1.90 26.21 -13.86
N THR A 606 -1.03 27.08 -14.36
CA THR A 606 0.39 26.77 -14.57
C THR A 606 1.30 27.71 -13.78
N THR A 607 0.80 28.34 -12.71
CA THR A 607 1.55 29.35 -11.94
C THR A 607 2.74 28.73 -11.21
N MET A 608 2.53 27.57 -10.58
CA MET A 608 3.57 26.70 -10.04
C MET A 608 3.52 25.38 -10.79
N ARG A 609 4.68 24.91 -11.28
CA ARG A 609 4.78 23.68 -12.08
C ARG A 609 5.40 22.54 -11.28
N GLY A 610 4.74 22.16 -10.20
CA GLY A 610 5.21 21.12 -9.29
C GLY A 610 5.70 21.72 -7.98
N GLY A 611 6.31 20.90 -7.15
CA GLY A 611 6.82 21.29 -5.83
C GLY A 611 6.29 20.39 -4.71
N ARG A 612 6.33 20.89 -3.49
CA ARG A 612 6.13 20.12 -2.26
C ARG A 612 4.67 20.15 -1.79
N LEU A 613 4.35 19.23 -0.88
CA LEU A 613 3.04 19.09 -0.24
C LEU A 613 3.09 19.53 1.23
N GLY A 614 1.95 19.87 1.80
CA GLY A 614 1.87 20.23 3.21
C GLY A 614 0.46 20.52 3.70
N VAL A 615 0.35 20.86 4.98
CA VAL A 615 -0.90 21.27 5.63
C VAL A 615 -0.87 22.76 5.98
N PHE A 616 -2.04 23.37 6.11
CA PHE A 616 -2.20 24.81 6.34
C PHE A 616 -3.22 25.08 7.44
N CYS A 617 -2.86 25.92 8.39
CA CYS A 617 -3.78 26.50 9.38
C CYS A 617 -3.69 28.02 9.36
N PHE A 618 -4.78 28.67 9.75
CA PHE A 618 -4.79 30.10 10.03
C PHE A 618 -5.90 30.39 11.05
N SER A 619 -5.49 30.67 12.30
CA SER A 619 -6.34 31.07 13.42
C SER A 619 -7.33 29.97 13.88
N GLN A 620 -7.01 28.70 13.65
CA GLN A 620 -7.85 27.57 14.06
C GLN A 620 -7.01 26.54 14.82
N GLU A 621 -7.51 26.10 15.97
CA GLU A 621 -6.90 25.09 16.84
C GLU A 621 -7.53 23.69 16.67
N ASN A 622 -6.84 22.66 17.18
CA ASN A 622 -7.28 21.27 17.25
C ASN A 622 -7.70 20.69 15.87
N ILE A 623 -6.89 20.96 14.86
CA ILE A 623 -7.08 20.43 13.51
C ILE A 623 -6.32 19.10 13.38
N ILE A 624 -6.97 18.10 12.80
CA ILE A 624 -6.39 16.79 12.50
C ILE A 624 -6.42 16.59 10.98
N TRP A 625 -5.24 16.35 10.41
CA TRP A 625 -5.05 15.83 9.06
C TRP A 625 -4.61 14.37 9.17
N SER A 626 -5.57 13.46 9.10
CA SER A 626 -5.38 12.03 9.36
C SER A 626 -5.30 11.22 8.06
N ASN A 627 -4.67 10.04 8.13
CA ASN A 627 -4.63 9.07 7.04
C ASN A 627 -4.16 9.71 5.71
N LEU A 628 -3.14 10.57 5.80
CA LEU A 628 -2.51 11.27 4.69
C LEU A 628 -1.90 10.25 3.73
N LYS A 629 -2.15 10.44 2.43
CA LYS A 629 -1.56 9.63 1.36
C LYS A 629 -1.24 10.51 0.19
N TYR A 630 -0.01 10.46 -0.31
CA TYR A 630 0.32 10.94 -1.64
C TYR A 630 0.71 9.76 -2.53
N ARG A 631 0.63 9.97 -3.85
CA ARG A 631 1.12 9.04 -4.88
C ARG A 631 1.71 9.81 -6.04
N CYS A 632 2.90 9.42 -6.48
CA CYS A 632 3.47 9.96 -7.71
C CYS A 632 2.57 9.56 -8.89
N ASN A 633 2.14 10.56 -9.65
CA ASN A 633 1.30 10.35 -10.81
C ASN A 633 1.55 11.45 -11.85
N GLY A 634 2.53 11.22 -12.72
CA GLY A 634 2.86 12.10 -13.85
C GLY A 634 1.98 11.88 -15.10
N LYS A 635 1.14 10.84 -15.13
CA LYS A 635 0.35 10.52 -16.32
C LYS A 635 -0.68 11.61 -16.60
N LEU A 636 -0.60 12.16 -17.81
CA LEU A 636 -1.56 13.14 -18.34
C LEU A 636 -2.99 12.60 -18.23
N SER A 637 -3.89 13.41 -17.66
CA SER A 637 -5.29 13.02 -17.50
C SER A 637 -5.96 12.82 -18.85
N ILE A 638 -6.69 11.72 -19.05
CA ILE A 638 -7.48 11.51 -20.28
C ILE A 638 -8.55 12.61 -20.43
N ASP A 639 -8.98 13.22 -19.31
CA ASP A 639 -9.93 14.34 -19.29
C ASP A 639 -9.31 15.68 -19.71
N SER A 640 -7.98 15.82 -19.82
CA SER A 640 -7.36 17.02 -20.41
C SER A 640 -7.52 17.06 -21.94
N LYS A 641 -8.03 15.99 -22.56
CA LYS A 641 -8.45 15.93 -23.97
C LYS A 641 -9.91 16.37 -24.20
N ILE A 642 -10.40 17.37 -23.48
CA ILE A 642 -11.60 18.10 -23.93
C ILE A 642 -11.15 19.07 -25.04
N PRO A 643 -11.75 19.04 -26.25
CA PRO A 643 -11.23 19.79 -27.38
C PRO A 643 -11.28 21.28 -27.09
N GLU A 644 -10.14 21.94 -27.32
CA GLU A 644 -10.02 23.36 -27.63
C GLU A 644 -11.30 23.84 -28.29
N ALA A 645 -12.05 24.70 -27.59
CA ALA A 645 -13.22 25.34 -28.14
C ALA A 645 -12.81 25.96 -29.48
N ALA A 646 -13.45 25.50 -30.56
CA ALA A 646 -13.19 25.94 -31.91
C ALA A 646 -13.06 27.46 -31.97
N ASP A 647 -11.84 27.95 -32.21
CA ASP A 647 -11.61 29.32 -32.68
C ASP A 647 -12.43 29.50 -33.97
N PRO A 648 -13.45 30.37 -34.02
CA PRO A 648 -14.29 30.53 -35.21
C PRO A 648 -13.56 31.14 -36.42
N LYS A 649 -12.24 31.33 -36.37
CA LYS A 649 -11.49 32.09 -37.38
C LYS A 649 -10.43 31.34 -38.18
N ARG A 650 -10.20 30.04 -38.01
CA ARG A 650 -9.33 29.28 -38.93
C ARG A 650 -10.12 28.59 -40.04
N LYS A 651 -10.14 29.21 -41.22
CA LYS A 651 -10.55 28.55 -42.47
C LYS A 651 -9.55 27.43 -42.81
N PRO A 652 -10.00 26.25 -43.25
CA PRO A 652 -9.11 25.19 -43.70
C PRO A 652 -8.50 25.57 -45.06
N SER A 653 -7.17 25.64 -45.12
CA SER A 653 -6.42 25.66 -46.37
C SER A 653 -6.33 24.24 -46.91
N TYR A 654 -7.01 23.99 -48.03
CA TYR A 654 -6.77 22.84 -48.88
C TYR A 654 -5.43 23.00 -49.59
N ILE A 655 -4.49 22.06 -49.37
CA ILE A 655 -3.61 21.46 -50.39
C ILE A 655 -3.45 20.00 -50.03
#